data_AF-A0A8T5M263-F1
#
_entry.id   AF-A0A8T5M263-F1
#
_cell.length_a   1.000
_cell.length_b   1.000
_cell.length_c   1.000
_cell.angle_alpha   90.00
_cell.angle_beta   90.00
_cell.angle_gamma   90.00
#
_symmetry.space_group_name_H-M   'P 1'
#
loop_
_entity.id
_entity.type
_entity.pdbx_description
1 polymer ?
#
loop_
_entity_poly.entity_id
_entity_poly.type
_entity_poly.pdbx_seq_one_letter_code
_entity_poly.pdbx_strand_id
1 'polypeptide(L)'
;MNSRIICILALFILCSSYALAFPLTECGNIKVSGEYILQNDIESDLTCLAIAVDNVVINLDGHSITYAMADGSYPVNPSFEDWTGDCPEHWTCNAPDLVKVTKPAGDQWGYDGDVHVKFDLPHVNQEMEVEAVHLRTGVIYALYADSRGNLNQYVYKTLALKDAVSGEEVFSVSTDSNYSYAIFGTFEPEVDMDVHFQIKVHGDNIHENRGSVTFDNIDIQPYRAYGVALTSGWTSGPAKDFFPYIDDDGFGNSDYVTIKNGEIIQGNKGSESHNIFEWGNNDHLTVQNVTGYAGGVRSVGIDGYIEDVEIYNNTLFNTGTRVVNRHQYIGAIHTGVGGRIHGNIIQGAPQSGIVCSECEVRDNYIYRATQETNGYGWQGGDNSDVYNNTIISDGGRGIHITGDGVSVHDNYIEYKGLPNIEYTGLGYPEHGIKLEGCTNSVVYNNYVLGIAPAGYKGVNVLDIGLGEEYNGNNQIYNNTFIARDEGSGGTATALALKGSHFSALNIYNNTFISNELIVGFLANWTNGTLIWNNSFLWDDRLPNTYPISGNYYYAAASNTTFLDNYFGPDVDLTDIRPVGTMYIKEQNYSISYTTRFEFLSVGQPAPNIPFQIDNANGDKYMEGISDENGEFLTVLPQSNVFKPYDPEHSEEYEITHFEPFTITGEGFSQEFSLEQNALITVYIGDIPTLCEQYDTIIVNGQIDSEELLIAIADWYSQSLSLLDLISVIDYWKDDSCPE
;
A
#
# COMPACT_ATOMS: atom_id res chain seq x y z
N MET A 1 63.60 47.16 17.66
CA MET A 1 63.50 46.37 16.42
C MET A 1 63.30 44.92 16.83
N ASN A 2 62.25 44.19 16.51
CA ASN A 2 60.89 44.43 16.01
C ASN A 2 60.14 43.10 16.30
N SER A 3 58.82 43.21 16.53
CA SER A 3 57.82 42.13 16.48
C SER A 3 57.76 41.18 17.70
N ARG A 4 56.85 41.39 18.68
CA ARG A 4 55.42 41.00 18.67
C ARG A 4 55.18 39.51 18.39
N ILE A 5 55.14 38.68 19.43
CA ILE A 5 54.21 37.54 19.52
C ILE A 5 53.69 37.54 20.96
N ILE A 6 52.45 38.02 21.08
CA ILE A 6 51.64 38.06 22.28
C ILE A 6 51.15 36.63 22.53
N CYS A 7 51.41 36.09 23.73
CA CYS A 7 50.74 34.90 24.25
C CYS A 7 49.27 35.23 24.57
N ILE A 8 48.44 35.34 23.53
CA ILE A 8 47.00 35.11 23.60
C ILE A 8 46.80 33.71 23.02
N LEU A 9 46.97 32.70 23.88
CA LEU A 9 46.53 31.34 23.57
C LEU A 9 46.18 30.65 24.90
N ALA A 10 44.98 30.09 24.94
CA ALA A 10 44.51 29.08 25.90
C ALA A 10 44.07 29.54 27.30
N LEU A 11 43.37 30.67 27.40
CA LEU A 11 42.31 30.82 28.43
C LEU A 11 40.97 31.18 27.76
N PHE A 12 40.68 30.56 26.60
CA PHE A 12 39.30 30.18 26.29
C PHE A 12 38.97 29.01 27.23
N ILE A 13 38.81 29.32 28.52
CA ILE A 13 37.95 28.51 29.36
C ILE A 13 36.64 28.49 28.60
N LEU A 14 36.30 27.29 28.12
CA LEU A 14 34.94 26.88 27.83
C LEU A 14 34.15 27.19 29.10
N CYS A 15 33.76 28.46 29.30
CA CYS A 15 32.48 28.78 29.87
C CYS A 15 31.51 28.27 28.83
N SER A 16 31.34 26.94 28.79
CA SER A 16 30.04 26.36 28.55
C SER A 16 29.17 27.03 29.60
N SER A 17 28.61 28.18 29.24
CA SER A 17 27.49 28.75 29.94
C SER A 17 26.48 27.62 29.96
N TYR A 18 26.44 26.88 31.07
CA TYR A 18 25.32 26.02 31.39
C TYR A 18 24.14 26.97 31.32
N ALA A 19 23.43 26.94 30.19
CA ALA A 19 22.15 27.61 30.09
C ALA A 19 21.36 27.04 31.27
N LEU A 20 20.94 27.92 32.18
CA LEU A 20 20.14 27.52 33.32
C LEU A 20 18.87 26.89 32.75
N ALA A 21 18.70 25.60 32.94
CA ALA A 21 17.47 24.93 32.61
C ALA A 21 16.35 25.49 33.50
N PHE A 22 15.22 25.84 32.89
CA PHE A 22 14.05 26.34 33.57
C PHE A 22 13.26 25.14 34.14
N PRO A 23 12.93 25.13 35.44
CA PRO A 23 12.03 24.12 35.97
C PRO A 23 10.63 24.35 35.38
N LEU A 24 10.00 23.28 34.89
CA LEU A 24 8.62 23.27 34.44
C LEU A 24 7.80 22.45 35.45
N THR A 25 6.81 23.06 36.08
CA THR A 25 6.01 22.42 37.16
C THR A 25 4.51 22.46 36.90
N GLU A 26 4.08 23.20 35.88
CA GLU A 26 2.67 23.38 35.49
C GLU A 26 2.56 23.57 33.98
N CYS A 27 1.36 23.34 33.44
CA CYS A 27 1.01 23.64 32.05
C CYS A 27 1.03 25.15 31.79
N GLY A 28 1.31 25.57 30.55
CA GLY A 28 1.34 26.99 30.18
C GLY A 28 2.12 27.32 28.91
N ASN A 29 2.24 28.62 28.65
CA ASN A 29 2.86 29.17 27.44
C ASN A 29 4.38 29.36 27.65
N ILE A 30 5.19 28.75 26.77
CA ILE A 30 6.65 28.85 26.71
C ILE A 30 7.05 29.98 25.75
N LYS A 31 7.59 31.07 26.31
CA LYS A 31 7.85 32.34 25.60
C LYS A 31 9.31 32.78 25.62
N VAL A 32 10.19 32.00 26.25
CA VAL A 32 11.62 32.29 26.34
C VAL A 32 12.39 31.08 25.83
N SER A 33 13.34 31.29 24.92
CA SER A 33 14.22 30.22 24.44
C SER A 33 15.04 29.62 25.59
N GLY A 34 15.30 28.32 25.51
CA GLY A 34 16.10 27.61 26.51
C GLY A 34 15.64 26.17 26.74
N GLU A 35 16.29 25.52 27.70
CA GLU A 35 15.93 24.17 28.13
C GLU A 35 14.96 24.24 29.31
N TYR A 36 13.86 23.49 29.22
CA TYR A 36 12.87 23.30 30.26
C TYR A 36 12.90 21.85 30.72
N ILE A 37 12.94 21.64 32.03
CA ILE A 37 12.96 20.30 32.63
C ILE A 37 11.71 20.14 33.48
N LEU A 38 10.85 19.21 33.10
CA LEU A 38 9.65 18.86 33.84
C LEU A 38 10.06 18.27 35.21
N GLN A 39 9.50 18.80 36.30
CA GLN A 39 9.86 18.41 37.67
C GLN A 39 8.85 17.45 38.33
N ASN A 40 7.69 17.32 37.72
CA ASN A 40 6.56 16.52 38.19
C ASN A 40 5.61 16.30 37.01
N ASP A 41 4.75 15.29 37.13
CA ASP A 41 3.66 15.10 36.17
C ASP A 41 2.74 16.33 36.21
N ILE A 42 2.28 16.78 35.04
CA ILE A 42 1.39 17.93 34.90
C ILE A 42 0.16 17.55 34.08
N GLU A 43 -0.96 18.19 34.37
CA GLU A 43 -2.23 17.92 33.70
C GLU A 43 -2.96 19.20 33.29
N SER A 44 -3.72 19.13 32.20
CA SER A 44 -4.60 20.19 31.71
C SER A 44 -5.93 19.62 31.23
N ASP A 45 -7.01 20.33 31.50
CA ASP A 45 -8.33 20.06 30.93
C ASP A 45 -8.31 20.10 29.40
N LEU A 46 -7.45 20.94 28.82
CA LEU A 46 -7.40 21.21 27.38
C LEU A 46 -5.96 21.07 26.90
N THR A 47 -5.43 22.04 26.15
CA THR A 47 -4.02 22.06 25.77
C THR A 47 -3.13 22.29 27.00
N CYS A 48 -2.02 21.55 27.14
CA CYS A 48 -1.12 21.73 28.29
C CYS A 48 0.01 22.73 28.00
N LEU A 49 0.88 22.47 27.02
CA LEU A 49 1.99 23.37 26.69
C LEU A 49 1.79 24.03 25.33
N ALA A 50 2.05 25.34 25.26
CA ALA A 50 2.13 26.09 24.01
C ALA A 50 3.52 26.68 23.83
N ILE A 51 4.22 26.34 22.75
CA ILE A 51 5.55 26.87 22.43
C ILE A 51 5.40 27.97 21.39
N ALA A 52 5.85 29.16 21.76
CA ALA A 52 5.69 30.40 21.00
C ALA A 52 7.04 31.12 20.77
N VAL A 53 8.14 30.37 20.85
CA VAL A 53 9.50 30.90 20.68
C VAL A 53 10.43 29.82 20.14
N ASP A 54 11.42 30.23 19.36
CA ASP A 54 12.43 29.34 18.79
C ASP A 54 13.42 28.83 19.86
N ASN A 55 14.18 27.79 19.51
CA ASN A 55 15.30 27.24 20.29
C ASN A 55 14.87 26.77 21.70
N VAL A 56 13.81 25.97 21.74
CA VAL A 56 13.26 25.41 22.98
C VAL A 56 13.58 23.92 23.06
N VAL A 57 14.06 23.48 24.23
CA VAL A 57 14.19 22.06 24.55
C VAL A 57 13.25 21.75 25.71
N ILE A 58 12.24 20.93 25.48
CA ILE A 58 11.38 20.35 26.53
C ILE A 58 11.91 18.96 26.86
N ASN A 59 12.54 18.82 28.02
CA ASN A 59 12.93 17.55 28.59
C ASN A 59 11.89 17.13 29.63
N LEU A 60 11.15 16.06 29.35
CA LEU A 60 10.12 15.54 30.24
C LEU A 60 10.73 14.80 31.45
N ASP A 61 12.02 14.46 31.42
CA ASP A 61 12.78 13.86 32.55
C ASP A 61 12.12 12.64 33.20
N GLY A 62 11.39 11.84 32.41
CA GLY A 62 10.65 10.66 32.85
C GLY A 62 9.27 10.96 33.44
N HIS A 63 8.81 12.21 33.41
CA HIS A 63 7.47 12.63 33.83
C HIS A 63 6.47 12.62 32.67
N SER A 64 5.19 12.76 33.01
CA SER A 64 4.08 12.79 32.05
C SER A 64 3.42 14.16 31.90
N ILE A 65 2.99 14.47 30.68
CA ILE A 65 1.99 15.52 30.38
C ILE A 65 0.66 14.84 30.08
N THR A 66 -0.37 15.11 30.88
CA THR A 66 -1.74 14.66 30.58
C THR A 66 -2.58 15.83 30.09
N TYR A 67 -3.26 15.69 28.96
CA TYR A 67 -4.06 16.77 28.35
C TYR A 67 -5.45 16.28 27.98
N ALA A 68 -6.34 17.18 27.57
CA ALA A 68 -7.74 16.85 27.26
C ALA A 68 -8.47 16.17 28.44
N MET A 69 -8.23 16.63 29.68
CA MET A 69 -8.92 16.13 30.88
C MET A 69 -10.33 16.70 31.07
N ALA A 70 -10.74 17.67 30.26
CA ALA A 70 -12.11 18.18 30.23
C ALA A 70 -13.09 17.02 30.04
N ASP A 71 -14.21 17.06 30.76
CA ASP A 71 -15.22 16.00 30.69
C ASP A 71 -15.55 15.66 29.21
N GLY A 72 -15.31 14.39 28.85
CA GLY A 72 -15.40 13.89 27.47
C GLY A 72 -15.61 12.38 27.42
N SER A 73 -16.85 11.99 27.12
CA SER A 73 -17.35 10.81 26.39
C SER A 73 -18.80 10.57 26.81
N TYR A 74 -19.72 11.23 26.11
CA TYR A 74 -21.15 11.04 26.27
C TYR A 74 -21.78 10.95 24.86
N PRO A 75 -22.34 9.79 24.47
CA PRO A 75 -23.44 9.15 25.18
C PRO A 75 -23.00 7.91 25.98
N VAL A 76 -23.79 7.51 26.98
CA VAL A 76 -23.70 6.15 27.51
C VAL A 76 -24.02 5.16 26.38
N ASN A 77 -23.20 4.12 26.24
CA ASN A 77 -23.32 3.10 25.19
C ASN A 77 -23.21 3.67 23.75
N PRO A 78 -22.08 4.35 23.42
CA PRO A 78 -21.90 5.05 22.13
C PRO A 78 -21.90 4.12 20.91
N SER A 79 -21.52 2.85 21.10
CA SER A 79 -21.53 1.79 20.10
C SER A 79 -22.74 0.85 20.19
N PHE A 80 -23.73 1.18 21.03
CA PHE A 80 -24.97 0.41 21.17
C PHE A 80 -24.82 -1.05 21.65
N GLU A 81 -23.64 -1.51 22.03
CA GLU A 81 -23.36 -2.88 22.50
C GLU A 81 -24.24 -3.31 23.69
N ASP A 82 -24.54 -2.40 24.61
CA ASP A 82 -25.37 -2.67 25.78
C ASP A 82 -26.89 -2.60 25.48
N TRP A 83 -27.31 -2.53 24.21
CA TRP A 83 -28.72 -2.41 23.86
C TRP A 83 -29.53 -3.63 24.31
N THR A 84 -30.45 -3.43 25.26
CA THR A 84 -31.47 -4.41 25.65
C THR A 84 -32.88 -3.88 25.41
N GLY A 85 -33.82 -4.73 24.97
CA GLY A 85 -35.21 -4.33 24.71
C GLY A 85 -35.40 -3.53 23.41
N ASP A 86 -36.42 -2.67 23.38
CA ASP A 86 -36.85 -1.93 22.18
C ASP A 86 -36.04 -0.64 21.92
N CYS A 87 -35.26 -0.18 22.90
CA CYS A 87 -34.43 1.02 22.84
C CYS A 87 -33.20 0.81 23.74
N PRO A 88 -32.00 1.32 23.39
CA PRO A 88 -30.83 1.20 24.26
C PRO A 88 -31.07 1.85 25.63
N GLU A 89 -30.42 1.34 26.67
CA GLU A 89 -30.48 1.95 28.01
C GLU A 89 -29.96 3.40 27.96
N HIS A 90 -30.61 4.32 28.68
CA HIS A 90 -30.37 5.78 28.64
C HIS A 90 -30.80 6.51 27.36
N TRP A 91 -31.33 5.81 26.37
CA TRP A 91 -31.88 6.42 25.18
C TRP A 91 -33.42 6.48 25.25
N THR A 92 -33.98 7.57 24.74
CA THR A 92 -35.39 7.72 24.42
C THR A 92 -35.56 7.61 22.92
N CYS A 93 -36.27 6.58 22.47
CA CYS A 93 -36.49 6.30 21.06
C CYS A 93 -37.88 6.76 20.61
N ASN A 94 -37.95 7.76 19.74
CA ASN A 94 -39.16 8.18 19.03
C ASN A 94 -39.00 7.82 17.54
N ALA A 95 -38.92 6.51 17.28
CA ALA A 95 -38.59 5.97 15.98
C ALA A 95 -39.36 4.64 15.77
N PRO A 96 -40.52 4.66 15.07
CA PRO A 96 -41.36 3.47 14.94
C PRO A 96 -40.71 2.33 14.14
N ASP A 97 -39.73 2.64 13.29
CA ASP A 97 -38.99 1.68 12.46
C ASP A 97 -37.55 1.50 12.97
N LEU A 98 -37.33 1.72 14.26
CA LEU A 98 -36.04 1.50 14.87
C LEU A 98 -35.75 0.01 15.03
N VAL A 99 -34.58 -0.41 14.58
CA VAL A 99 -34.14 -1.79 14.62
C VAL A 99 -32.75 -1.86 15.23
N LYS A 100 -32.62 -2.68 16.28
CA LYS A 100 -31.32 -3.19 16.73
C LYS A 100 -30.80 -4.16 15.68
N VAL A 101 -29.65 -3.88 15.08
CA VAL A 101 -29.00 -4.81 14.17
C VAL A 101 -27.79 -5.39 14.89
N THR A 102 -27.75 -6.71 14.98
CA THR A 102 -26.56 -7.45 15.40
C THR A 102 -25.84 -7.93 14.16
N LYS A 103 -24.57 -7.59 14.05
CA LYS A 103 -23.62 -8.06 13.06
C LYS A 103 -23.71 -9.59 12.97
N PRO A 104 -23.96 -10.17 11.79
CA PRO A 104 -23.84 -11.61 11.63
C PRO A 104 -22.43 -12.06 12.03
N ALA A 105 -22.31 -13.20 12.70
CA ALA A 105 -20.99 -13.73 13.07
C ALA A 105 -20.09 -13.86 11.83
N GLY A 106 -18.93 -13.20 11.84
CA GLY A 106 -17.98 -13.16 10.72
C GLY A 106 -18.24 -12.07 9.68
N ASP A 107 -19.35 -11.35 9.77
CA ASP A 107 -19.51 -10.11 9.04
C ASP A 107 -18.60 -9.06 9.67
N GLN A 108 -17.93 -8.24 8.87
CA GLN A 108 -16.96 -7.26 9.36
C GLN A 108 -17.41 -5.86 8.95
N TRP A 109 -18.56 -5.45 9.47
CA TRP A 109 -18.95 -4.05 9.37
C TRP A 109 -17.91 -3.23 10.13
N GLY A 110 -17.47 -2.11 9.53
CA GLY A 110 -16.52 -1.18 10.15
C GLY A 110 -17.10 -0.35 11.30
N TYR A 111 -18.14 -0.88 11.95
CA TYR A 111 -18.74 -0.36 13.17
C TYR A 111 -18.00 -0.93 14.38
N ASP A 112 -18.00 -0.18 15.48
CA ASP A 112 -17.48 -0.64 16.75
C ASP A 112 -18.36 -1.78 17.28
N GLY A 113 -17.74 -2.84 17.78
CA GLY A 113 -18.45 -4.03 18.27
C GLY A 113 -19.32 -4.79 17.26
N ASP A 114 -20.42 -5.33 17.78
CA ASP A 114 -21.35 -6.26 17.13
C ASP A 114 -22.76 -5.68 16.94
N VAL A 115 -23.09 -4.52 17.52
CA VAL A 115 -24.42 -3.92 17.49
C VAL A 115 -24.34 -2.55 16.84
N HIS A 116 -25.34 -2.20 16.03
CA HIS A 116 -25.53 -0.82 15.61
C HIS A 116 -27.02 -0.52 15.49
N VAL A 117 -27.34 0.77 15.42
CA VAL A 117 -28.72 1.20 15.25
C VAL A 117 -29.08 1.35 13.78
N LYS A 118 -30.27 0.88 13.41
CA LYS A 118 -30.82 1.02 12.06
C LYS A 118 -32.21 1.65 12.11
N PHE A 119 -32.42 2.69 11.32
CA PHE A 119 -33.71 3.27 11.02
C PHE A 119 -34.17 2.71 9.67
N ASP A 120 -35.21 1.88 9.66
CA ASP A 120 -35.85 1.45 8.41
C ASP A 120 -36.76 2.56 7.87
N LEU A 121 -36.86 2.64 6.55
CA LEU A 121 -37.74 3.57 5.83
C LEU A 121 -39.01 2.84 5.36
N PRO A 122 -40.19 3.51 5.31
CA PRO A 122 -40.36 4.90 4.86
C PRO A 122 -40.69 5.95 5.93
N HIS A 123 -40.74 5.62 7.24
CA HIS A 123 -41.07 6.65 8.23
C HIS A 123 -39.98 7.73 8.28
N VAL A 124 -40.37 8.96 7.94
CA VAL A 124 -39.55 10.17 8.07
C VAL A 124 -39.73 10.77 9.46
N ASN A 125 -38.73 11.52 9.92
CA ASN A 125 -38.70 12.20 11.23
C ASN A 125 -38.63 11.20 12.39
N GLN A 126 -37.72 10.24 12.26
CA GLN A 126 -37.37 9.33 13.34
C GLN A 126 -36.22 9.93 14.13
N GLU A 127 -36.27 9.80 15.44
CA GLU A 127 -35.23 10.35 16.30
C GLU A 127 -34.97 9.48 17.53
N MET A 128 -33.74 9.52 18.01
CA MET A 128 -33.37 9.00 19.32
C MET A 128 -32.58 10.07 20.07
N GLU A 129 -32.74 10.08 21.38
CA GLU A 129 -32.17 11.09 22.25
C GLU A 129 -31.58 10.42 23.49
N VAL A 130 -30.37 10.77 23.90
CA VAL A 130 -29.76 10.27 25.14
C VAL A 130 -30.06 11.20 26.32
N GLU A 131 -29.95 10.68 27.55
CA GLU A 131 -29.94 11.47 28.78
C GLU A 131 -29.03 12.69 28.71
N ALA A 132 -29.37 13.74 29.47
CA ALA A 132 -28.68 15.02 29.40
C ALA A 132 -27.21 14.92 29.83
N VAL A 133 -26.34 15.63 29.12
CA VAL A 133 -24.90 15.71 29.32
C VAL A 133 -24.52 17.16 29.58
N HIS A 134 -23.57 17.39 30.50
CA HIS A 134 -23.15 18.74 30.86
C HIS A 134 -22.03 19.22 29.93
N LEU A 135 -22.21 20.38 29.31
CA LEU A 135 -21.19 21.05 28.49
C LEU A 135 -20.78 22.37 29.13
N ARG A 136 -19.47 22.55 29.29
CA ARG A 136 -18.86 23.76 29.87
C ARG A 136 -18.60 24.82 28.81
N THR A 137 -18.80 26.09 29.18
CA THR A 137 -18.43 27.24 28.35
C THR A 137 -16.91 27.34 28.15
N GLY A 138 -16.49 27.88 27.00
CA GLY A 138 -15.08 27.99 26.63
C GLY A 138 -14.42 26.67 26.18
N VAL A 139 -15.20 25.59 26.04
CA VAL A 139 -14.75 24.33 25.47
C VAL A 139 -15.49 24.10 24.15
N ILE A 140 -14.73 23.99 23.06
CA ILE A 140 -15.27 23.51 21.78
C ILE A 140 -15.43 21.99 21.85
N TYR A 141 -16.64 21.48 21.57
CA TYR A 141 -16.94 20.05 21.48
C TYR A 141 -17.11 19.63 20.02
N ALA A 142 -16.50 18.52 19.65
CA ALA A 142 -16.77 17.81 18.41
C ALA A 142 -17.89 16.79 18.64
N LEU A 143 -18.89 16.84 17.76
CA LEU A 143 -19.94 15.84 17.65
C LEU A 143 -19.57 14.90 16.51
N TYR A 144 -19.62 13.60 16.77
CA TYR A 144 -19.26 12.57 15.83
C TYR A 144 -20.28 11.44 15.82
N ALA A 145 -20.52 10.85 14.65
CA ALA A 145 -21.17 9.55 14.53
C ALA A 145 -20.79 8.89 13.22
N ASP A 146 -20.49 7.60 13.26
CA ASP A 146 -20.41 6.79 12.05
C ASP A 146 -21.82 6.63 11.48
N SER A 147 -22.03 6.97 10.21
CA SER A 147 -23.35 6.91 9.61
C SER A 147 -23.33 6.34 8.20
N ARG A 148 -24.36 5.60 7.83
CA ARG A 148 -24.47 5.03 6.48
C ARG A 148 -25.91 4.99 6.00
N GLY A 149 -26.12 5.26 4.72
CA GLY A 149 -27.43 5.14 4.07
C GLY A 149 -27.42 4.06 2.98
N ASN A 150 -28.35 3.12 3.02
CA ASN A 150 -28.64 2.28 1.85
C ASN A 150 -29.88 2.83 1.14
N LEU A 151 -29.69 3.91 0.39
CA LEU A 151 -30.76 4.77 -0.10
C LEU A 151 -30.56 5.15 -1.56
N ASN A 152 -31.67 5.27 -2.30
CA ASN A 152 -31.72 5.83 -3.65
C ASN A 152 -32.19 7.29 -3.68
N GLN A 153 -32.33 7.93 -2.52
CA GLN A 153 -32.89 9.27 -2.33
C GLN A 153 -32.12 10.04 -1.25
N TYR A 154 -32.27 11.37 -1.24
CA TYR A 154 -31.69 12.24 -0.22
C TYR A 154 -32.44 12.08 1.09
N VAL A 155 -31.78 11.49 2.09
CA VAL A 155 -32.25 11.44 3.47
C VAL A 155 -31.18 12.10 4.31
N TYR A 156 -31.58 13.07 5.12
CA TYR A 156 -30.70 13.75 6.03
C TYR A 156 -30.52 12.93 7.29
N LYS A 157 -29.25 12.70 7.62
CA LYS A 157 -28.79 12.11 8.87
C LYS A 157 -28.24 13.25 9.69
N THR A 158 -28.79 13.49 10.87
CA THR A 158 -28.48 14.68 11.67
C THR A 158 -28.05 14.29 13.07
N LEU A 159 -27.00 14.94 13.56
CA LEU A 159 -26.67 15.02 14.99
C LEU A 159 -27.14 16.39 15.49
N ALA A 160 -27.81 16.43 16.64
CA ALA A 160 -28.32 17.66 17.23
C ALA A 160 -28.11 17.68 18.75
N LEU A 161 -27.98 18.89 19.29
CA LEU A 161 -27.99 19.15 20.73
C LEU A 161 -29.26 19.94 21.07
N LYS A 162 -29.99 19.49 22.07
CA LYS A 162 -31.10 20.24 22.66
C LYS A 162 -30.76 20.67 24.06
N ASP A 163 -31.05 21.91 24.40
CA ASP A 163 -30.98 22.35 25.79
C ASP A 163 -31.93 21.51 26.66
N ALA A 164 -31.41 20.89 27.73
CA ALA A 164 -32.16 19.94 28.55
C ALA A 164 -33.28 20.59 29.38
N VAL A 165 -33.27 21.92 29.52
CA VAL A 165 -34.26 22.67 30.30
C VAL A 165 -35.40 23.15 29.40
N SER A 166 -35.08 23.77 28.27
CA SER A 166 -36.04 24.36 27.33
C SER A 166 -36.54 23.36 26.28
N GLY A 167 -35.74 22.34 25.96
CA GLY A 167 -35.98 21.40 24.87
C GLY A 167 -35.70 21.99 23.48
N GLU A 168 -35.22 23.24 23.39
CA GLU A 168 -34.89 23.88 22.12
C GLU A 168 -33.58 23.31 21.56
N GLU A 169 -33.55 23.10 20.25
CA GLU A 169 -32.31 22.74 19.55
C GLU A 169 -31.36 23.94 19.54
N VAL A 170 -30.16 23.75 20.10
CA VAL A 170 -29.11 24.78 20.16
C VAL A 170 -28.03 24.58 19.11
N PHE A 171 -27.91 23.36 18.57
CA PHE A 171 -26.98 23.02 17.51
C PHE A 171 -27.46 21.81 16.71
N SER A 172 -27.17 21.79 15.41
CA SER A 172 -27.30 20.58 14.61
C SER A 172 -26.34 20.57 13.41
N VAL A 173 -25.95 19.37 13.01
CA VAL A 173 -25.14 19.11 11.82
C VAL A 173 -25.72 17.93 11.06
N SER A 174 -25.80 18.05 9.73
CA SER A 174 -26.47 17.05 8.88
C SER A 174 -25.61 16.67 7.68
N THR A 175 -25.77 15.44 7.21
CA THR A 175 -25.28 14.99 5.90
C THR A 175 -26.39 14.23 5.16
N ASP A 176 -26.41 14.36 3.84
CA ASP A 176 -27.28 13.63 2.93
C ASP A 176 -26.55 12.52 2.16
N SER A 177 -25.27 12.29 2.48
CA SER A 177 -24.45 11.29 1.79
C SER A 177 -24.90 9.87 2.10
N ASN A 178 -25.12 9.07 1.06
CA ASN A 178 -25.50 7.67 1.20
C ASN A 178 -24.29 6.79 1.58
N TYR A 179 -23.09 7.16 1.19
CA TYR A 179 -21.90 6.39 1.57
C TYR A 179 -21.62 6.50 3.06
N SER A 180 -20.86 5.53 3.59
CA SER A 180 -20.42 5.56 4.98
C SER A 180 -19.53 6.79 5.18
N TYR A 181 -20.05 7.80 5.85
CA TYR A 181 -19.33 9.00 6.23
C TYR A 181 -19.65 9.31 7.68
N ALA A 182 -18.61 9.74 8.40
CA ALA A 182 -18.79 10.38 9.68
C ALA A 182 -19.65 11.63 9.53
N ILE A 183 -20.63 11.80 10.40
CA ILE A 183 -21.26 13.10 10.61
C ILE A 183 -20.38 13.82 11.61
N PHE A 184 -19.91 15.02 11.26
CA PHE A 184 -18.98 15.76 12.09
C PHE A 184 -19.39 17.24 12.17
N GLY A 185 -19.46 17.78 13.37
CA GLY A 185 -19.69 19.20 13.62
C GLY A 185 -19.06 19.64 14.93
N THR A 186 -18.82 20.94 15.07
CA THR A 186 -18.24 21.52 16.29
C THR A 186 -19.19 22.52 16.93
N PHE A 187 -19.30 22.50 18.25
CA PHE A 187 -20.16 23.39 19.03
C PHE A 187 -19.42 23.92 20.25
N GLU A 188 -19.51 25.22 20.49
CA GLU A 188 -19.00 25.86 21.71
C GLU A 188 -20.18 26.52 22.43
N PRO A 189 -20.51 26.08 23.66
CA PRO A 189 -21.64 26.65 24.39
C PRO A 189 -21.28 28.03 24.98
N GLU A 190 -22.17 29.01 24.79
CA GLU A 190 -22.00 30.37 25.33
C GLU A 190 -22.04 30.43 26.87
N VAL A 191 -22.66 29.43 27.50
CA VAL A 191 -22.79 29.26 28.95
C VAL A 191 -22.73 27.78 29.30
N ASP A 192 -22.33 27.46 30.53
CA ASP A 192 -22.46 26.08 31.04
C ASP A 192 -23.92 25.62 30.91
N MET A 193 -24.14 24.48 30.26
CA MET A 193 -25.49 24.00 29.97
C MET A 193 -25.56 22.48 29.92
N ASP A 194 -26.71 21.93 30.33
CA ASP A 194 -27.04 20.53 30.12
C ASP A 194 -27.75 20.38 28.78
N VAL A 195 -27.31 19.43 27.95
CA VAL A 195 -27.91 19.16 26.64
C VAL A 195 -28.28 17.69 26.47
N HIS A 196 -29.36 17.42 25.75
CA HIS A 196 -29.63 16.11 25.19
C HIS A 196 -28.96 15.99 23.83
N PHE A 197 -28.16 14.93 23.65
CA PHE A 197 -27.64 14.57 22.34
C PHE A 197 -28.68 13.76 21.56
N GLN A 198 -28.90 14.11 20.31
CA GLN A 198 -29.96 13.57 19.48
C GLN A 198 -29.45 13.12 18.11
N ILE A 199 -29.90 11.96 17.65
CA ILE A 199 -29.79 11.52 16.26
C ILE A 199 -31.14 11.62 15.56
N LYS A 200 -31.15 12.12 14.31
CA LYS A 200 -32.37 12.25 13.50
C LYS A 200 -32.18 11.68 12.11
N VAL A 201 -33.26 11.10 11.59
CA VAL A 201 -33.40 10.70 10.18
C VAL A 201 -34.64 11.39 9.62
N HIS A 202 -34.46 12.31 8.67
CA HIS A 202 -35.53 13.11 8.08
C HIS A 202 -35.31 13.40 6.60
N GLY A 203 -36.37 13.82 5.89
CA GLY A 203 -36.29 14.14 4.47
C GLY A 203 -37.66 14.41 3.85
N ASP A 204 -37.67 15.18 2.77
CA ASP A 204 -38.87 15.52 2.01
C ASP A 204 -39.18 14.40 0.99
N ASN A 205 -40.37 13.79 1.07
CA ASN A 205 -40.89 12.81 0.11
C ASN A 205 -40.10 11.50 -0.05
N ILE A 206 -39.82 10.79 1.05
CA ILE A 206 -39.40 9.38 0.99
C ILE A 206 -40.59 8.53 0.53
N HIS A 207 -40.83 8.49 -0.79
CA HIS A 207 -41.91 7.72 -1.40
C HIS A 207 -41.68 6.23 -1.21
N GLU A 208 -42.52 5.52 -0.42
CA GLU A 208 -42.80 4.06 -0.33
C GLU A 208 -41.63 3.04 -0.48
N ASN A 209 -40.39 3.51 -0.59
CA ASN A 209 -39.23 2.74 -1.00
C ASN A 209 -38.49 2.24 0.23
N ARG A 210 -38.04 1.01 0.11
CA ARG A 210 -37.28 0.28 1.12
C ARG A 210 -35.85 0.78 1.13
N GLY A 211 -35.38 1.24 2.27
CA GLY A 211 -34.02 1.65 2.53
C GLY A 211 -33.79 1.71 4.02
N SER A 212 -32.56 1.97 4.42
CA SER A 212 -32.22 2.09 5.83
C SER A 212 -31.07 3.06 6.05
N VAL A 213 -31.09 3.72 7.20
CA VAL A 213 -29.95 4.48 7.72
C VAL A 213 -29.42 3.78 8.95
N THR A 214 -28.11 3.63 9.06
CA THR A 214 -27.46 3.10 10.26
C THR A 214 -26.59 4.15 10.92
N PHE A 215 -26.52 4.12 12.24
CA PHE A 215 -25.57 4.91 13.04
C PHE A 215 -24.81 4.01 14.00
N ASP A 216 -23.62 4.45 14.37
CA ASP A 216 -22.77 3.83 15.37
C ASP A 216 -21.72 4.82 15.89
N ASN A 217 -20.98 4.42 16.93
CA ASN A 217 -19.81 5.11 17.47
C ASN A 217 -20.05 6.61 17.65
N ILE A 218 -21.14 6.92 18.35
CA ILE A 218 -21.58 8.30 18.57
C ILE A 218 -20.76 8.91 19.68
N ASP A 219 -20.26 10.11 19.50
CA ASP A 219 -19.44 10.75 20.54
C ASP A 219 -19.61 12.27 20.59
N ILE A 220 -19.43 12.81 21.80
CA ILE A 220 -19.21 14.24 22.06
C ILE A 220 -17.95 14.38 22.89
N GLN A 221 -16.98 15.11 22.37
CA GLN A 221 -15.65 15.17 22.97
C GLN A 221 -14.99 16.53 22.75
N PRO A 222 -14.11 16.98 23.66
CA PRO A 222 -13.31 18.20 23.46
C PRO A 222 -12.58 18.14 22.11
N TYR A 223 -12.51 19.29 21.43
CA TYR A 223 -11.94 19.40 20.09
C TYR A 223 -10.62 20.18 20.12
N ARG A 224 -9.56 19.62 19.53
CA ARG A 224 -8.25 20.31 19.37
C ARG A 224 -7.57 20.71 20.69
N ALA A 225 -7.48 19.76 21.61
CA ALA A 225 -6.66 19.87 22.81
C ALA A 225 -5.33 19.12 22.61
N TYR A 226 -4.19 19.71 22.98
CA TYR A 226 -2.88 19.12 22.70
C TYR A 226 -2.01 18.94 23.94
N GLY A 227 -1.18 17.91 23.96
CA GLY A 227 -0.13 17.80 24.99
C GLY A 227 0.86 18.94 24.85
N VAL A 228 1.43 19.08 23.64
CA VAL A 228 2.32 20.16 23.25
C VAL A 228 1.87 20.75 21.92
N ALA A 229 1.59 22.04 21.91
CA ALA A 229 1.25 22.82 20.73
C ALA A 229 2.46 23.66 20.29
N LEU A 230 2.92 23.46 19.06
CA LEU A 230 3.92 24.28 18.38
C LEU A 230 3.18 25.34 17.56
N THR A 231 3.13 26.55 18.10
CA THR A 231 2.34 27.62 17.48
C THR A 231 3.13 28.32 16.38
N SER A 232 2.50 29.27 15.71
CA SER A 232 3.15 30.16 14.75
C SER A 232 2.87 31.62 15.08
N GLY A 233 3.62 32.55 14.49
CA GLY A 233 3.43 33.99 14.68
C GLY A 233 2.09 34.55 14.20
N TRP A 234 1.19 33.71 13.67
CA TRP A 234 -0.14 34.09 13.21
C TRP A 234 -1.13 34.13 14.37
N THR A 235 -1.41 35.31 14.91
CA THR A 235 -2.36 35.51 16.02
C THR A 235 -3.82 35.65 15.58
N SER A 236 -4.12 35.46 14.30
CA SER A 236 -5.46 35.66 13.74
C SER A 236 -5.79 34.69 12.62
N GLY A 237 -7.09 34.48 12.38
CA GLY A 237 -7.57 33.59 11.32
C GLY A 237 -7.41 32.11 11.67
N PRO A 238 -7.07 31.25 10.69
CA PRO A 238 -7.09 29.80 10.85
C PRO A 238 -6.27 29.25 12.02
N ALA A 239 -5.17 29.92 12.39
CA ALA A 239 -4.33 29.48 13.50
C ALA A 239 -5.10 29.40 14.84
N LYS A 240 -6.02 30.32 15.10
CA LYS A 240 -6.88 30.25 16.30
C LYS A 240 -7.88 29.10 16.23
N ASP A 241 -8.35 28.75 15.03
CA ASP A 241 -9.24 27.60 14.86
C ASP A 241 -8.49 26.29 15.16
N PHE A 242 -7.18 26.24 14.88
CA PHE A 242 -6.32 25.11 15.21
C PHE A 242 -5.89 25.08 16.69
N PHE A 243 -5.75 26.24 17.32
CA PHE A 243 -5.34 26.37 18.72
C PHE A 243 -6.37 27.14 19.57
N PRO A 244 -7.60 26.61 19.71
CA PRO A 244 -8.70 27.37 20.33
C PRO A 244 -8.49 27.69 21.82
N TYR A 245 -7.60 26.96 22.48
CA TYR A 245 -7.36 27.06 23.93
C TYR A 245 -6.03 27.73 24.30
N ILE A 246 -5.39 28.40 23.33
CA ILE A 246 -4.15 29.14 23.55
C ILE A 246 -4.47 30.64 23.55
N ASP A 247 -4.09 31.33 24.61
CA ASP A 247 -4.22 32.79 24.71
C ASP A 247 -3.39 33.50 23.63
N ASP A 248 -3.75 34.75 23.30
CA ASP A 248 -3.06 35.56 22.28
C ASP A 248 -1.54 35.65 22.46
N ASP A 249 -1.07 35.55 23.71
CA ASP A 249 0.35 35.64 24.04
C ASP A 249 1.10 34.30 23.95
N GLY A 250 0.38 33.20 23.70
CA GLY A 250 0.91 31.86 23.43
C GLY A 250 1.12 31.57 21.94
N PHE A 251 1.00 32.60 21.08
CA PHE A 251 1.31 32.51 19.65
C PHE A 251 2.66 33.15 19.34
N GLY A 252 3.51 32.41 18.63
CA GLY A 252 4.81 32.85 18.15
C GLY A 252 5.47 31.76 17.31
N ASN A 253 6.51 32.10 16.55
CA ASN A 253 7.25 31.07 15.81
C ASN A 253 7.96 30.12 16.79
N SER A 254 8.04 28.85 16.41
CA SER A 254 8.60 27.79 17.24
C SER A 254 9.59 26.92 16.46
N ASP A 255 10.61 27.56 15.88
CA ASP A 255 11.68 26.87 15.16
C ASP A 255 12.68 26.20 16.12
N TYR A 256 13.33 25.11 15.69
CA TYR A 256 14.36 24.42 16.47
C TYR A 256 13.87 23.94 17.85
N VAL A 257 12.73 23.26 17.86
CA VAL A 257 12.15 22.70 19.09
C VAL A 257 12.56 21.25 19.27
N THR A 258 12.99 20.87 20.48
CA THR A 258 13.24 19.48 20.85
C THR A 258 12.31 19.06 21.98
N ILE A 259 11.58 17.95 21.83
CA ILE A 259 10.76 17.34 22.90
C ILE A 259 11.32 15.94 23.18
N LYS A 260 11.63 15.61 24.44
CA LYS A 260 12.31 14.35 24.77
C LYS A 260 12.02 13.75 26.14
N ASN A 261 12.24 12.44 26.25
CA ASN A 261 12.42 11.66 27.49
C ASN A 261 11.22 11.66 28.47
N GLY A 262 10.04 11.22 28.05
CA GLY A 262 8.90 11.07 28.97
C GLY A 262 7.62 10.69 28.25
N GLU A 263 6.48 11.03 28.85
CA GLU A 263 5.16 10.60 28.36
C GLU A 263 4.26 11.80 28.02
N ILE A 264 3.46 11.67 26.97
CA ILE A 264 2.40 12.61 26.64
C ILE A 264 1.11 11.81 26.43
N ILE A 265 0.15 12.02 27.32
CA ILE A 265 -1.02 11.18 27.51
C ILE A 265 -2.29 11.99 27.23
N GLN A 266 -3.08 11.55 26.26
CA GLN A 266 -4.44 12.03 26.12
C GLN A 266 -5.29 11.45 27.25
N GLY A 267 -5.87 12.33 28.08
CA GLY A 267 -6.73 12.01 29.20
C GLY A 267 -8.08 11.47 28.74
N ASN A 268 -9.11 12.32 28.74
CA ASN A 268 -10.38 11.96 28.12
C ASN A 268 -10.21 11.96 26.59
N LYS A 269 -10.90 11.06 25.90
CA LYS A 269 -10.88 11.03 24.42
C LYS A 269 -11.32 12.42 23.92
N GLY A 270 -10.47 13.04 23.12
CA GLY A 270 -10.69 14.32 22.44
C GLY A 270 -10.53 14.14 20.94
N SER A 271 -11.32 14.86 20.13
CA SER A 271 -11.23 14.82 18.66
C SER A 271 -10.13 15.77 18.17
N GLU A 272 -9.35 15.36 17.17
CA GLU A 272 -8.20 16.13 16.64
C GLU A 272 -7.26 16.62 17.76
N SER A 273 -7.07 15.79 18.78
CA SER A 273 -6.39 16.15 20.02
C SER A 273 -5.10 15.35 20.14
N HIS A 274 -4.07 15.83 19.45
CA HIS A 274 -2.80 15.15 19.27
C HIS A 274 -1.85 15.29 20.47
N ASN A 275 -0.92 14.34 20.65
CA ASN A 275 0.07 14.47 21.71
C ASN A 275 0.97 15.69 21.45
N ILE A 276 1.43 15.82 20.20
CA ILE A 276 2.18 16.96 19.70
C ILE A 276 1.47 17.42 18.42
N PHE A 277 1.10 18.70 18.38
CA PHE A 277 0.52 19.31 17.19
C PHE A 277 1.30 20.55 16.79
N GLU A 278 1.53 20.70 15.50
CA GLU A 278 2.14 21.88 14.91
C GLU A 278 1.25 22.47 13.82
N TRP A 279 1.22 23.81 13.77
CA TRP A 279 0.63 24.52 12.65
C TRP A 279 1.36 25.82 12.35
N GLY A 280 1.92 25.89 11.15
CA GLY A 280 2.66 27.05 10.68
C GLY A 280 3.76 26.66 9.70
N ASN A 281 4.69 27.58 9.51
CA ASN A 281 5.96 27.34 8.81
C ASN A 281 7.04 27.23 9.89
N ASN A 282 6.90 26.28 10.81
CA ASN A 282 7.93 26.01 11.79
C ASN A 282 8.90 24.99 11.22
N ASP A 283 10.19 25.20 11.48
CA ASP A 283 11.27 24.34 10.98
C ASP A 283 11.98 23.61 12.14
N HIS A 284 12.52 22.42 11.85
CA HIS A 284 13.43 21.69 12.73
C HIS A 284 12.82 21.20 14.06
N LEU A 285 11.70 20.47 14.01
CA LEU A 285 11.21 19.73 15.18
C LEU A 285 12.01 18.44 15.39
N THR A 286 12.52 18.25 16.60
CA THR A 286 13.06 16.97 17.07
C THR A 286 12.16 16.36 18.15
N VAL A 287 11.72 15.11 17.97
CA VAL A 287 10.99 14.36 19.00
C VAL A 287 11.69 13.03 19.25
N GLN A 288 12.16 12.80 20.48
CA GLN A 288 12.92 11.59 20.80
C GLN A 288 12.64 10.99 22.16
N ASN A 289 12.62 9.65 22.23
CA ASN A 289 12.40 8.91 23.48
C ASN A 289 11.12 9.37 24.21
N VAL A 290 10.06 9.67 23.46
CA VAL A 290 8.74 10.02 23.98
C VAL A 290 7.80 8.83 23.84
N THR A 291 7.01 8.56 24.88
CA THR A 291 5.86 7.66 24.79
C THR A 291 4.58 8.48 24.66
N GLY A 292 3.88 8.33 23.55
CA GLY A 292 2.63 9.04 23.27
C GLY A 292 1.42 8.11 23.40
N TYR A 293 0.34 8.59 24.02
CA TYR A 293 -0.95 7.90 24.08
C TYR A 293 -2.04 8.81 23.50
N ALA A 294 -2.61 8.44 22.36
CA ALA A 294 -3.75 9.13 21.74
C ALA A 294 -4.90 8.14 21.53
N GLY A 295 -6.15 8.61 21.51
CA GLY A 295 -7.29 7.70 21.45
C GLY A 295 -8.63 8.25 20.97
N GLY A 296 -8.77 9.57 20.82
CA GLY A 296 -10.00 10.14 20.27
C GLY A 296 -10.07 10.13 18.74
N VAL A 297 -11.21 10.54 18.19
CA VAL A 297 -11.43 10.58 16.73
C VAL A 297 -10.41 11.50 16.08
N ARG A 298 -9.76 11.04 15.00
CA ARG A 298 -8.74 11.81 14.28
C ARG A 298 -7.51 12.21 15.13
N SER A 299 -7.38 11.75 16.38
CA SER A 299 -6.25 12.08 17.24
C SER A 299 -5.06 11.17 16.97
N VAL A 300 -3.85 11.74 17.00
CA VAL A 300 -2.60 11.01 16.71
C VAL A 300 -1.45 11.45 17.62
N GLY A 301 -0.31 10.77 17.51
CA GLY A 301 0.87 11.09 18.32
C GLY A 301 1.44 12.44 17.91
N ILE A 302 1.88 12.55 16.66
CA ILE A 302 2.56 13.75 16.14
C ILE A 302 1.88 14.15 14.83
N ASP A 303 1.33 15.35 14.76
CA ASP A 303 0.67 15.88 13.56
C ASP A 303 1.11 17.33 13.30
N GLY A 304 1.38 17.66 12.04
CA GLY A 304 1.76 19.01 11.62
C GLY A 304 2.34 19.06 10.21
N TYR A 305 2.60 20.26 9.71
CA TYR A 305 3.19 20.49 8.38
C TYR A 305 4.62 21.01 8.51
N ILE A 306 5.41 20.34 9.36
CA ILE A 306 6.76 20.75 9.74
C ILE A 306 7.76 20.32 8.67
N GLU A 307 8.70 21.21 8.36
CA GLU A 307 9.86 20.92 7.51
C GLU A 307 11.09 20.49 8.33
N ASP A 308 11.91 19.60 7.77
CA ASP A 308 13.17 19.09 8.35
C ASP A 308 13.02 18.53 9.79
N VAL A 309 12.11 17.57 9.97
CA VAL A 309 11.89 16.90 11.26
C VAL A 309 12.94 15.83 11.57
N GLU A 310 13.18 15.57 12.85
CA GLU A 310 13.92 14.39 13.32
C GLU A 310 13.12 13.68 14.44
N ILE A 311 12.40 12.61 14.08
CA ILE A 311 11.46 11.90 14.97
C ILE A 311 11.95 10.47 15.17
N TYR A 312 12.45 10.13 16.35
CA TYR A 312 13.07 8.83 16.57
C TYR A 312 12.97 8.24 17.97
N ASN A 313 13.06 6.91 18.06
CA ASN A 313 13.00 6.15 19.31
C ASN A 313 11.75 6.47 20.17
N ASN A 314 10.65 6.85 19.52
CA ASN A 314 9.39 7.09 20.21
C ASN A 314 8.54 5.82 20.24
N THR A 315 7.67 5.71 21.24
CA THR A 315 6.64 4.66 21.29
C THR A 315 5.27 5.33 21.27
N LEU A 316 4.53 5.18 20.19
CA LEU A 316 3.24 5.84 20.00
C LEU A 316 2.13 4.79 20.05
N PHE A 317 1.28 4.89 21.05
CA PHE A 317 0.05 4.10 21.18
C PHE A 317 -1.12 4.95 20.72
N ASN A 318 -1.86 4.45 19.73
CA ASN A 318 -3.05 5.10 19.28
C ASN A 318 -4.23 4.14 19.24
N THR A 319 -5.18 4.34 20.15
CA THR A 319 -6.42 3.55 20.22
C THR A 319 -7.54 4.17 19.38
N GLY A 320 -7.31 5.32 18.76
CA GLY A 320 -8.24 5.96 17.83
C GLY A 320 -8.35 5.11 16.57
N THR A 321 -9.57 4.72 16.22
CA THR A 321 -9.85 3.80 15.10
C THR A 321 -10.55 4.49 13.93
N ARG A 322 -10.76 5.81 14.00
CA ARG A 322 -11.60 6.55 13.05
C ARG A 322 -11.03 7.88 12.57
N VAL A 323 -11.36 8.22 11.32
CA VAL A 323 -11.19 9.56 10.75
C VAL A 323 -12.52 10.11 10.25
N VAL A 324 -12.66 11.43 10.22
CA VAL A 324 -13.87 12.08 9.71
C VAL A 324 -13.94 12.03 8.18
N ASN A 325 -12.79 11.89 7.51
CA ASN A 325 -12.69 11.83 6.06
C ASN A 325 -11.45 11.02 5.64
N ARG A 326 -11.67 9.96 4.85
CA ARG A 326 -10.62 9.09 4.30
C ARG A 326 -9.57 9.79 3.42
N HIS A 327 -9.83 11.01 2.98
CA HIS A 327 -8.92 11.79 2.14
C HIS A 327 -8.03 12.75 2.94
N GLN A 328 -8.04 12.66 4.27
CA GLN A 328 -7.18 13.49 5.14
C GLN A 328 -5.76 12.95 5.26
N TYR A 329 -5.56 11.63 5.08
CA TYR A 329 -4.26 10.97 5.12
C TYR A 329 -3.50 11.23 6.43
N ILE A 330 -4.14 10.92 7.56
CA ILE A 330 -3.59 11.21 8.88
C ILE A 330 -2.79 10.03 9.41
N GLY A 331 -1.51 10.25 9.73
CA GLY A 331 -0.59 9.26 10.30
C GLY A 331 -0.49 9.34 11.82
N ALA A 332 -0.12 8.25 12.51
CA ALA A 332 0.35 8.34 13.90
C ALA A 332 1.49 9.36 14.05
N ILE A 333 2.31 9.44 12.99
CA ILE A 333 3.20 10.56 12.68
C ILE A 333 2.76 11.13 11.32
N HIS A 334 2.43 12.41 11.28
CA HIS A 334 2.15 13.14 10.05
C HIS A 334 2.97 14.43 10.04
N THR A 335 3.79 14.59 9.01
CA THR A 335 4.70 15.72 8.84
C THR A 335 4.64 16.24 7.41
N GLY A 336 5.20 17.43 7.19
CA GLY A 336 5.28 18.06 5.88
C GLY A 336 6.39 17.45 5.01
N VAL A 337 7.27 18.34 4.53
CA VAL A 337 8.33 18.02 3.58
C VAL A 337 9.66 17.90 4.31
N GLY A 338 10.44 16.86 3.98
CA GLY A 338 11.75 16.68 4.57
C GLY A 338 11.71 15.99 5.94
N GLY A 339 12.86 15.44 6.33
CA GLY A 339 13.09 14.93 7.67
C GLY A 339 13.40 13.44 7.73
N ARG A 340 13.67 12.99 8.95
CA ARG A 340 14.14 11.65 9.29
C ARG A 340 13.25 11.07 10.37
N ILE A 341 12.55 9.98 10.05
CA ILE A 341 11.61 9.31 10.94
C ILE A 341 12.09 7.88 11.15
N HIS A 342 12.71 7.58 12.30
CA HIS A 342 13.35 6.28 12.48
C HIS A 342 13.34 5.66 13.87
N GLY A 343 13.40 4.35 13.96
CA GLY A 343 13.49 3.65 15.25
C GLY A 343 12.24 3.81 16.12
N ASN A 344 11.10 4.22 15.54
CA ASN A 344 9.86 4.40 16.29
C ASN A 344 9.08 3.07 16.37
N ILE A 345 8.34 2.90 17.46
CA ILE A 345 7.36 1.84 17.64
C ILE A 345 5.98 2.49 17.57
N ILE A 346 5.20 2.17 16.55
CA ILE A 346 3.84 2.67 16.35
C ILE A 346 2.88 1.50 16.56
N GLN A 347 1.96 1.66 17.52
CA GLN A 347 0.93 0.69 17.84
C GLN A 347 -0.45 1.31 17.68
N GLY A 348 -1.05 1.06 16.52
CA GLY A 348 -2.31 1.64 16.11
C GLY A 348 -2.16 3.04 15.50
N ALA A 349 -3.18 3.44 14.75
CA ALA A 349 -3.43 4.78 14.24
C ALA A 349 -4.80 4.77 13.56
N PRO A 350 -5.55 5.89 13.56
CA PRO A 350 -6.86 5.92 12.94
C PRO A 350 -6.78 5.61 11.44
N GLN A 351 -5.82 6.22 10.71
CA GLN A 351 -5.71 6.03 9.26
C GLN A 351 -4.34 5.59 8.74
N SER A 352 -3.21 6.22 9.06
CA SER A 352 -1.89 5.82 8.55
C SER A 352 -0.87 5.63 9.68
N GLY A 353 0.19 4.85 9.47
CA GLY A 353 1.30 4.78 10.44
C GLY A 353 2.13 6.06 10.38
N ILE A 354 2.76 6.28 9.24
CA ILE A 354 3.56 7.48 8.95
C ILE A 354 3.07 8.12 7.65
N VAL A 355 2.93 9.45 7.65
CA VAL A 355 2.65 10.25 6.46
C VAL A 355 3.67 11.38 6.34
N CYS A 356 4.43 11.41 5.24
CA CYS A 356 5.43 12.44 4.97
C CYS A 356 5.81 12.50 3.49
N SER A 357 6.48 13.58 3.08
CA SER A 357 7.08 13.73 1.74
C SER A 357 8.55 14.14 1.87
N GLU A 358 9.38 13.86 0.86
CA GLU A 358 10.84 14.11 0.85
C GLU A 358 11.56 13.61 2.13
N CYS A 359 11.06 12.52 2.70
CA CYS A 359 11.48 12.02 4.01
C CYS A 359 12.32 10.74 3.91
N GLU A 360 13.21 10.53 4.87
CA GLU A 360 13.85 9.24 5.14
C GLU A 360 13.08 8.52 6.26
N VAL A 361 12.49 7.37 5.95
CA VAL A 361 11.69 6.58 6.90
C VAL A 361 12.32 5.20 7.06
N ARG A 362 12.92 4.94 8.22
CA ARG A 362 13.65 3.68 8.43
C ARG A 362 13.62 3.09 9.82
N ASP A 363 13.89 1.80 9.93
CA ASP A 363 14.03 1.10 11.21
C ASP A 363 12.79 1.24 12.13
N ASN A 364 11.61 1.54 11.57
CA ASN A 364 10.38 1.66 12.34
C ASN A 364 9.66 0.32 12.44
N TYR A 365 9.02 0.08 13.59
CA TYR A 365 8.05 -0.99 13.77
C TYR A 365 6.65 -0.39 13.79
N ILE A 366 5.83 -0.74 12.81
CA ILE A 366 4.49 -0.18 12.61
C ILE A 366 3.49 -1.33 12.69
N TYR A 367 2.79 -1.44 13.82
CA TYR A 367 1.66 -2.35 13.98
C TYR A 367 0.36 -1.57 13.92
N ARG A 368 -0.60 -2.03 13.12
CA ARG A 368 -1.90 -1.37 12.99
C ARG A 368 -3.05 -2.35 12.87
N ALA A 369 -4.21 -1.89 13.30
CA ALA A 369 -5.49 -2.55 13.08
C ALA A 369 -6.53 -1.48 12.76
N THR A 370 -6.63 -1.10 11.48
CA THR A 370 -7.56 -0.06 11.03
C THR A 370 -8.64 -0.64 10.11
N GLN A 371 -9.83 -0.07 10.20
CA GLN A 371 -10.95 -0.34 9.30
C GLN A 371 -11.20 0.83 8.34
N GLU A 372 -10.32 1.84 8.37
CA GLU A 372 -10.41 3.00 7.50
C GLU A 372 -9.92 2.68 6.10
N THR A 373 -10.59 3.28 5.12
CA THR A 373 -10.07 3.28 3.75
C THR A 373 -8.76 4.07 3.71
N ASN A 374 -7.82 3.65 2.84
CA ASN A 374 -6.47 4.22 2.73
C ASN A 374 -5.63 4.04 4.00
N GLY A 375 -5.84 2.91 4.66
CA GLY A 375 -5.19 2.56 5.92
C GLY A 375 -3.71 2.14 5.82
N TYR A 376 -2.74 2.99 5.45
CA TYR A 376 -1.37 2.54 5.13
C TYR A 376 -0.38 2.52 6.31
N GLY A 377 0.56 1.58 6.34
CA GLY A 377 1.72 1.63 7.24
C GLY A 377 2.59 2.86 6.98
N TRP A 378 2.87 3.14 5.70
CA TRP A 378 3.45 4.40 5.25
C TRP A 378 2.72 4.91 4.00
N GLN A 379 2.49 6.20 3.95
CA GLN A 379 1.98 6.88 2.76
C GLN A 379 2.77 8.16 2.55
N GLY A 380 3.26 8.40 1.33
CA GLY A 380 4.04 9.59 1.11
C GLY A 380 4.18 10.05 -0.34
N GLY A 381 4.76 11.24 -0.42
CA GLY A 381 5.00 11.99 -1.64
C GLY A 381 6.44 11.90 -2.13
N ASP A 382 6.80 12.87 -2.97
CA ASP A 382 8.01 12.87 -3.80
C ASP A 382 9.31 12.67 -3.00
N ASN A 383 10.32 12.11 -3.67
CA ASN A 383 11.72 12.00 -3.24
C ASN A 383 11.92 11.39 -1.83
N SER A 384 11.00 10.53 -1.39
CA SER A 384 11.11 9.84 -0.10
C SER A 384 11.91 8.55 -0.22
N ASP A 385 12.62 8.17 0.83
CA ASP A 385 13.37 6.92 0.93
C ASP A 385 12.89 6.10 2.14
N VAL A 386 12.28 4.94 1.88
CA VAL A 386 11.54 4.16 2.89
C VAL A 386 12.15 2.76 2.98
N TYR A 387 12.88 2.47 4.06
CA TYR A 387 13.62 1.22 4.14
C TYR A 387 13.83 0.61 5.52
N ASN A 388 14.08 -0.70 5.56
CA ASN A 388 14.31 -1.46 6.80
C ASN A 388 13.20 -1.28 7.86
N ASN A 389 11.96 -1.04 7.43
CA ASN A 389 10.80 -0.99 8.32
C ASN A 389 10.14 -2.36 8.44
N THR A 390 9.52 -2.62 9.59
CA THR A 390 8.61 -3.75 9.81
C THR A 390 7.20 -3.21 9.92
N ILE A 391 6.34 -3.56 8.96
CA ILE A 391 4.94 -3.12 8.90
C ILE A 391 4.05 -4.35 9.04
N ILE A 392 3.19 -4.36 10.06
CA ILE A 392 2.23 -5.42 10.33
C ILE A 392 0.83 -4.79 10.45
N SER A 393 -0.08 -5.11 9.54
CA SER A 393 -1.45 -4.55 9.54
C SER A 393 -2.51 -5.66 9.63
N ASP A 394 -3.29 -5.68 10.71
CA ASP A 394 -4.48 -6.53 10.86
C ASP A 394 -5.74 -5.71 10.51
N GLY A 395 -5.98 -5.54 9.21
CA GLY A 395 -6.82 -4.46 8.68
C GLY A 395 -6.00 -3.23 8.34
N GLY A 396 -5.97 -2.90 7.05
CA GLY A 396 -5.14 -1.85 6.47
C GLY A 396 -4.25 -2.36 5.34
N ARG A 397 -3.27 -1.54 4.97
CA ARG A 397 -2.38 -1.67 3.81
C ARG A 397 -0.93 -1.49 4.26
N GLY A 398 0.02 -1.87 3.41
CA GLY A 398 1.43 -1.61 3.60
C GLY A 398 1.82 -0.19 3.18
N ILE A 399 2.45 -0.03 2.01
CA ILE A 399 3.06 1.21 1.55
C ILE A 399 2.28 1.80 0.36
N HIS A 400 2.01 3.10 0.39
CA HIS A 400 1.43 3.84 -0.73
C HIS A 400 2.41 4.88 -1.30
N ILE A 401 2.82 4.67 -2.55
CA ILE A 401 3.69 5.57 -3.29
C ILE A 401 2.80 6.44 -4.19
N THR A 402 2.61 7.70 -3.77
CA THR A 402 1.81 8.69 -4.52
C THR A 402 2.62 9.80 -5.17
N GLY A 403 3.93 9.86 -4.89
CA GLY A 403 4.84 10.87 -5.42
C GLY A 403 5.95 10.29 -6.30
N ASP A 404 6.67 11.19 -6.97
CA ASP A 404 7.77 10.89 -7.90
C ASP A 404 9.10 10.66 -7.17
N GLY A 405 9.98 9.84 -7.76
CA GLY A 405 11.34 9.66 -7.24
C GLY A 405 11.42 8.93 -5.89
N VAL A 406 10.38 8.17 -5.53
CA VAL A 406 10.31 7.47 -4.24
C VAL A 406 11.09 6.15 -4.32
N SER A 407 11.89 5.88 -3.29
CA SER A 407 12.63 4.64 -3.10
C SER A 407 12.01 3.84 -1.94
N VAL A 408 11.66 2.57 -2.18
CA VAL A 408 11.10 1.67 -1.16
C VAL A 408 11.87 0.36 -1.15
N HIS A 409 12.63 0.07 -0.09
CA HIS A 409 13.46 -1.12 -0.08
C HIS A 409 13.75 -1.76 1.27
N ASP A 410 14.15 -3.04 1.24
CA ASP A 410 14.54 -3.80 2.44
C ASP A 410 13.47 -3.80 3.56
N ASN A 411 12.19 -3.60 3.23
CA ASN A 411 11.10 -3.62 4.21
C ASN A 411 10.52 -5.03 4.37
N TYR A 412 10.07 -5.34 5.59
CA TYR A 412 9.18 -6.47 5.87
C TYR A 412 7.75 -5.95 6.02
N ILE A 413 6.83 -6.42 5.19
CA ILE A 413 5.43 -6.01 5.18
C ILE A 413 4.56 -7.26 5.29
N GLU A 414 3.74 -7.33 6.32
CA GLU A 414 2.71 -8.34 6.48
C GLU A 414 1.37 -7.64 6.69
N TYR A 415 0.37 -7.98 5.90
CA TYR A 415 -0.95 -7.39 6.07
C TYR A 415 -2.06 -8.39 5.82
N LYS A 416 -3.14 -8.22 6.57
CA LYS A 416 -4.35 -9.02 6.46
C LYS A 416 -5.48 -8.13 5.98
N GLY A 417 -6.10 -8.55 4.88
CA GLY A 417 -7.26 -7.87 4.33
C GLY A 417 -8.46 -7.97 5.26
N LEU A 418 -9.04 -6.84 5.67
CA LEU A 418 -10.29 -6.79 6.42
C LEU A 418 -11.24 -5.81 5.71
N PRO A 419 -12.57 -5.96 5.79
CA PRO A 419 -13.48 -4.96 5.27
C PRO A 419 -13.29 -3.62 5.95
N ASN A 420 -13.32 -2.60 5.11
CA ASN A 420 -13.34 -1.21 5.56
C ASN A 420 -14.78 -0.72 5.67
N ILE A 421 -14.95 0.36 6.44
CA ILE A 421 -16.26 0.95 6.73
C ILE A 421 -16.96 1.48 5.47
N GLU A 422 -16.20 1.90 4.46
CA GLU A 422 -16.72 2.53 3.24
C GLU A 422 -17.33 1.51 2.26
N TYR A 423 -16.66 0.38 2.06
CA TYR A 423 -16.99 -0.62 1.04
C TYR A 423 -17.49 -1.92 1.68
N THR A 424 -18.65 -1.90 2.36
CA THR A 424 -19.16 -3.13 2.99
C THR A 424 -19.55 -4.21 1.97
N GLY A 425 -19.54 -5.47 2.40
CA GLY A 425 -20.18 -6.59 1.69
C GLY A 425 -19.30 -7.24 0.64
N LEU A 426 -18.37 -6.48 0.04
CA LEU A 426 -17.29 -7.04 -0.78
C LEU A 426 -15.95 -6.29 -0.61
N GLY A 427 -15.82 -5.13 0.02
CA GLY A 427 -14.49 -4.51 0.20
C GLY A 427 -13.81 -4.02 -1.08
N TYR A 428 -12.76 -3.22 -0.91
CA TYR A 428 -11.78 -2.90 -1.95
C TYR A 428 -10.51 -3.68 -1.61
N PRO A 429 -9.79 -4.31 -2.56
CA PRO A 429 -8.60 -5.08 -2.22
C PRO A 429 -7.61 -4.25 -1.40
N GLU A 430 -7.04 -4.84 -0.35
CA GLU A 430 -5.97 -4.20 0.42
C GLU A 430 -4.63 -4.40 -0.28
N HIS A 431 -3.70 -3.46 -0.09
CA HIS A 431 -2.45 -3.39 -0.86
C HIS A 431 -1.22 -3.60 0.02
N GLY A 432 -0.26 -4.39 -0.46
CA GLY A 432 1.05 -4.51 0.18
C GLY A 432 1.91 -3.30 -0.16
N ILE A 433 2.28 -3.15 -1.42
CA ILE A 433 2.88 -1.94 -1.97
C ILE A 433 2.03 -1.46 -3.14
N LYS A 434 1.56 -0.22 -3.10
CA LYS A 434 0.79 0.42 -4.18
C LYS A 434 1.58 1.57 -4.80
N LEU A 435 1.67 1.58 -6.12
CA LEU A 435 2.15 2.71 -6.91
C LEU A 435 0.96 3.39 -7.57
N GLU A 436 0.67 4.65 -7.24
CA GLU A 436 -0.43 5.42 -7.82
C GLU A 436 0.05 6.79 -8.29
N GLY A 437 -0.06 7.06 -9.59
CA GLY A 437 0.28 8.38 -10.14
C GLY A 437 1.75 8.82 -9.99
N CYS A 438 2.71 7.89 -9.91
CA CYS A 438 4.13 8.21 -9.68
C CYS A 438 5.05 7.87 -10.86
N THR A 439 6.22 8.52 -10.89
CA THR A 439 7.30 8.33 -11.86
C THR A 439 8.66 8.21 -11.18
N ASN A 440 9.65 7.65 -11.89
CA ASN A 440 11.04 7.49 -11.44
C ASN A 440 11.19 6.82 -10.07
N SER A 441 10.18 6.04 -9.64
CA SER A 441 10.16 5.40 -8.33
C SER A 441 10.73 3.99 -8.42
N VAL A 442 11.40 3.55 -7.36
CA VAL A 442 12.12 2.28 -7.32
C VAL A 442 11.68 1.47 -6.10
N VAL A 443 11.31 0.21 -6.33
CA VAL A 443 10.88 -0.72 -5.27
C VAL A 443 11.74 -1.97 -5.32
N TYR A 444 12.55 -2.24 -4.28
CA TYR A 444 13.47 -3.38 -4.32
C TYR A 444 13.80 -4.05 -2.99
N ASN A 445 14.22 -5.32 -3.01
CA ASN A 445 14.59 -6.10 -1.83
C ASN A 445 13.53 -6.16 -0.70
N ASN A 446 12.25 -5.90 -0.99
CA ASN A 446 11.20 -6.00 0.01
C ASN A 446 10.69 -7.44 0.14
N TYR A 447 10.25 -7.80 1.33
CA TYR A 447 9.46 -9.00 1.59
C TYR A 447 8.03 -8.59 1.97
N VAL A 448 7.05 -8.99 1.16
CA VAL A 448 5.66 -8.57 1.31
C VAL A 448 4.74 -9.79 1.32
N LEU A 449 4.00 -9.96 2.41
CA LEU A 449 3.01 -11.01 2.61
C LEU A 449 1.62 -10.39 2.77
N GLY A 450 0.72 -10.65 1.83
CA GLY A 450 -0.69 -10.29 1.91
C GLY A 450 -1.56 -11.51 2.18
N ILE A 451 -2.46 -11.42 3.16
CA ILE A 451 -3.36 -12.49 3.58
C ILE A 451 -4.81 -12.05 3.37
N ALA A 452 -5.54 -12.71 2.47
CA ALA A 452 -6.99 -12.60 2.36
C ALA A 452 -7.65 -13.65 3.28
N PRO A 453 -8.29 -13.24 4.39
CA PRO A 453 -9.02 -14.20 5.23
C PRO A 453 -10.27 -14.71 4.52
N ALA A 454 -10.78 -15.84 5.01
CA ALA A 454 -12.00 -16.44 4.49
C ALA A 454 -13.17 -15.44 4.43
N GLY A 455 -13.79 -15.32 3.25
CA GLY A 455 -14.94 -14.43 3.01
C GLY A 455 -14.57 -12.97 2.71
N TYR A 456 -13.28 -12.63 2.69
CA TYR A 456 -12.82 -11.30 2.29
C TYR A 456 -12.51 -11.24 0.79
N LYS A 457 -12.86 -10.15 0.09
CA LYS A 457 -12.71 -10.09 -1.39
C LYS A 457 -11.31 -10.18 -1.90
N GLY A 458 -10.29 -9.77 -1.16
CA GLY A 458 -8.92 -10.03 -1.61
C GLY A 458 -7.84 -9.04 -1.19
N VAL A 459 -6.62 -9.42 -1.52
CA VAL A 459 -5.39 -8.68 -1.30
C VAL A 459 -4.61 -8.58 -2.60
N ASN A 460 -4.01 -7.42 -2.86
CA ASN A 460 -3.09 -7.19 -3.98
C ASN A 460 -1.72 -6.84 -3.41
N VAL A 461 -0.78 -7.78 -3.45
CA VAL A 461 0.49 -7.63 -2.73
C VAL A 461 1.35 -6.54 -3.37
N LEU A 462 1.48 -6.56 -4.70
CA LEU A 462 1.94 -5.43 -5.50
C LEU A 462 0.77 -4.89 -6.33
N ASP A 463 0.42 -3.62 -6.18
CA ASP A 463 -0.66 -2.96 -6.94
C ASP A 463 -0.13 -1.75 -7.73
N ILE A 464 -0.31 -1.78 -9.05
CA ILE A 464 0.21 -0.75 -9.96
C ILE A 464 -0.96 0.02 -10.59
N GLY A 465 -1.16 1.28 -10.19
CA GLY A 465 -2.20 2.17 -10.67
C GLY A 465 -1.68 3.54 -11.14
N LEU A 466 -0.80 3.58 -12.14
CA LEU A 466 -0.09 4.80 -12.53
C LEU A 466 -0.95 5.87 -13.24
N GLY A 467 -2.10 5.50 -13.82
CA GLY A 467 -2.92 6.43 -14.61
C GLY A 467 -2.36 6.67 -16.02
N GLU A 468 -2.92 7.61 -16.80
CA GLU A 468 -2.47 7.95 -18.17
C GLU A 468 -1.44 9.10 -18.22
N GLU A 469 -1.38 9.93 -17.17
CA GLU A 469 -0.65 11.20 -17.15
C GLU A 469 0.72 11.14 -16.43
N TYR A 470 0.93 10.14 -15.57
CA TYR A 470 2.10 10.04 -14.68
C TYR A 470 3.06 8.94 -15.16
N ASN A 471 4.05 9.37 -15.94
CA ASN A 471 4.77 8.48 -16.86
C ASN A 471 6.29 8.53 -16.64
N GLY A 472 6.88 7.38 -16.28
CA GLY A 472 8.26 7.07 -16.69
C GLY A 472 9.14 6.42 -15.63
N ASN A 473 9.87 5.39 -16.04
CA ASN A 473 11.04 4.82 -15.36
C ASN A 473 10.82 4.25 -13.97
N ASN A 474 9.62 3.76 -13.67
CA ASN A 474 9.39 3.01 -12.44
C ASN A 474 10.06 1.63 -12.55
N GLN A 475 10.77 1.23 -11.50
CA GLN A 475 11.52 -0.03 -11.46
C GLN A 475 11.13 -0.82 -10.21
N ILE A 476 10.77 -2.10 -10.39
CA ILE A 476 10.43 -2.99 -9.30
C ILE A 476 11.28 -4.26 -9.42
N TYR A 477 12.20 -4.51 -8.48
CA TYR A 477 13.12 -5.63 -8.60
C TYR A 477 13.62 -6.28 -7.32
N ASN A 478 14.05 -7.56 -7.39
CA ASN A 478 14.58 -8.31 -6.25
C ASN A 478 13.64 -8.40 -5.03
N ASN A 479 12.33 -8.24 -5.22
CA ASN A 479 11.35 -8.37 -4.14
C ASN A 479 10.80 -9.79 -4.05
N THR A 480 10.26 -10.14 -2.89
CA THR A 480 9.42 -11.34 -2.69
C THR A 480 8.00 -10.89 -2.34
N PHE A 481 7.04 -11.18 -3.21
CA PHE A 481 5.63 -10.87 -3.04
C PHE A 481 4.82 -12.16 -2.89
N ILE A 482 4.14 -12.33 -1.75
CA ILE A 482 3.38 -13.53 -1.42
C ILE A 482 1.93 -13.16 -1.13
N ALA A 483 0.99 -13.68 -1.91
CA ALA A 483 -0.45 -13.50 -1.71
C ALA A 483 -1.08 -14.83 -1.25
N ARG A 484 -1.83 -14.82 -0.15
CA ARG A 484 -2.46 -16.04 0.37
C ARG A 484 -3.94 -15.81 0.67
N ASP A 485 -4.83 -16.58 0.03
CA ASP A 485 -6.22 -16.74 0.44
C ASP A 485 -6.33 -17.87 1.47
N GLU A 486 -6.85 -17.58 2.66
CA GLU A 486 -7.09 -18.56 3.73
C GLU A 486 -8.50 -19.19 3.66
N GLY A 487 -9.34 -18.83 2.69
CA GLY A 487 -10.68 -19.39 2.56
C GLY A 487 -11.17 -19.57 1.12
N SER A 488 -12.48 -19.74 0.97
CA SER A 488 -13.13 -19.88 -0.33
C SER A 488 -13.82 -18.57 -0.69
N GLY A 489 -13.23 -17.79 -1.60
CA GLY A 489 -13.90 -16.69 -2.28
C GLY A 489 -13.25 -15.31 -2.16
N GLY A 490 -12.02 -15.21 -1.65
CA GLY A 490 -11.22 -14.00 -1.82
C GLY A 490 -10.53 -13.93 -3.17
N THR A 491 -9.72 -12.88 -3.37
CA THR A 491 -8.78 -12.70 -4.47
C THR A 491 -7.40 -12.39 -3.92
N ALA A 492 -6.51 -13.36 -3.78
CA ALA A 492 -5.12 -13.18 -3.38
C ALA A 492 -4.24 -13.00 -4.62
N THR A 493 -3.95 -11.74 -4.99
CA THR A 493 -3.20 -11.37 -6.19
C THR A 493 -1.76 -10.98 -5.83
N ALA A 494 -0.76 -11.67 -6.39
CA ALA A 494 0.65 -11.30 -6.15
C ALA A 494 1.05 -10.03 -6.92
N LEU A 495 0.71 -9.95 -8.21
CA LEU A 495 0.94 -8.78 -9.07
C LEU A 495 -0.39 -8.28 -9.66
N ALA A 496 -0.87 -7.13 -9.21
CA ALA A 496 -2.06 -6.46 -9.74
C ALA A 496 -1.67 -5.25 -10.61
N LEU A 497 -2.12 -5.25 -11.85
CA LEU A 497 -1.92 -4.20 -12.84
C LEU A 497 -3.26 -3.48 -13.09
N LYS A 498 -3.34 -2.20 -12.72
CA LYS A 498 -4.52 -1.34 -12.73
C LYS A 498 -4.29 -0.05 -13.51
N GLY A 499 -4.02 -0.13 -14.81
CA GLY A 499 -3.83 1.06 -15.64
C GLY A 499 -2.40 1.57 -15.66
N SER A 500 -1.48 0.72 -16.10
CA SER A 500 -0.10 1.10 -16.40
C SER A 500 0.04 1.43 -17.89
N HIS A 501 -0.27 2.66 -18.26
CA HIS A 501 0.01 3.31 -19.54
C HIS A 501 1.23 3.04 -20.45
N PHE A 502 2.35 2.41 -20.04
CA PHE A 502 3.65 2.95 -20.49
C PHE A 502 4.77 1.96 -20.80
N SER A 503 5.55 2.33 -21.83
CA SER A 503 6.80 1.71 -22.28
C SER A 503 8.00 1.85 -21.32
N ALA A 504 7.78 2.13 -20.02
CA ALA A 504 8.85 2.44 -19.07
C ALA A 504 8.63 1.89 -17.65
N LEU A 505 7.65 0.99 -17.46
CA LEU A 505 7.52 0.20 -16.24
C LEU A 505 8.33 -1.09 -16.38
N ASN A 506 9.33 -1.28 -15.52
CA ASN A 506 10.19 -2.45 -15.51
C ASN A 506 9.99 -3.25 -14.21
N ILE A 507 9.57 -4.51 -14.34
CA ILE A 507 9.37 -5.42 -13.21
C ILE A 507 10.28 -6.62 -13.40
N TYR A 508 11.31 -6.81 -12.58
CA TYR A 508 12.33 -7.83 -12.83
C TYR A 508 12.99 -8.46 -11.62
N ASN A 509 13.49 -9.69 -11.75
CA ASN A 509 14.17 -10.41 -10.65
C ASN A 509 13.32 -10.55 -9.38
N ASN A 510 11.99 -10.44 -9.46
CA ASN A 510 11.11 -10.62 -8.31
C ASN A 510 10.67 -12.08 -8.20
N THR A 511 10.28 -12.49 -7.01
CA THR A 511 9.55 -13.74 -6.77
C THR A 511 8.11 -13.41 -6.42
N PHE A 512 7.17 -13.88 -7.24
CA PHE A 512 5.73 -13.76 -7.02
C PHE A 512 5.16 -15.12 -6.66
N ILE A 513 4.52 -15.20 -5.50
CA ILE A 513 3.89 -16.42 -5.00
C ILE A 513 2.43 -16.11 -4.73
N SER A 514 1.52 -16.95 -5.23
CA SER A 514 0.11 -16.91 -4.82
C SER A 514 -0.41 -18.32 -4.58
N ASN A 515 -1.53 -18.46 -3.88
CA ASN A 515 -2.33 -19.68 -3.91
C ASN A 515 -3.64 -19.51 -4.69
N GLU A 516 -3.88 -18.32 -5.27
CA GLU A 516 -5.08 -18.01 -6.03
C GLU A 516 -4.86 -17.31 -7.39
N LEU A 517 -4.32 -16.09 -7.39
CA LEU A 517 -4.05 -15.32 -8.61
C LEU A 517 -2.61 -14.80 -8.59
N ILE A 518 -1.81 -15.17 -9.58
CA ILE A 518 -0.41 -14.71 -9.65
C ILE A 518 -0.36 -13.31 -10.27
N VAL A 519 -0.93 -13.13 -11.47
CA VAL A 519 -0.98 -11.85 -12.19
C VAL A 519 -2.42 -11.46 -12.54
N GLY A 520 -2.86 -10.31 -12.06
CA GLY A 520 -4.18 -9.74 -12.37
C GLY A 520 -4.09 -8.47 -13.19
N PHE A 521 -4.71 -8.45 -14.37
CA PHE A 521 -5.05 -7.20 -15.07
C PHE A 521 -6.42 -6.74 -14.56
N LEU A 522 -6.43 -5.97 -13.48
CA LEU A 522 -7.61 -5.79 -12.60
C LEU A 522 -8.41 -4.51 -12.83
N ALA A 523 -7.91 -3.52 -13.58
CA ALA A 523 -8.65 -2.32 -13.94
C ALA A 523 -7.89 -1.50 -14.98
N ASN A 524 -8.59 -0.68 -15.77
CA ASN A 524 -7.97 0.25 -16.73
C ASN A 524 -7.03 -0.45 -17.73
N TRP A 525 -6.36 0.31 -18.59
CA TRP A 525 -5.54 -0.24 -19.66
C TRP A 525 -4.05 -0.27 -19.26
N THR A 526 -3.47 -1.46 -19.24
CA THR A 526 -2.04 -1.72 -19.10
C THR A 526 -1.41 -1.77 -20.48
N ASN A 527 -0.40 -0.94 -20.75
CA ASN A 527 0.28 -0.87 -22.03
C ASN A 527 1.80 -0.88 -21.85
N GLY A 528 2.56 -1.59 -22.69
CA GLY A 528 4.02 -1.42 -22.79
C GLY A 528 4.83 -1.84 -21.56
N THR A 529 4.27 -2.65 -20.66
CA THR A 529 4.96 -3.09 -19.44
C THR A 529 5.96 -4.22 -19.76
N LEU A 530 7.21 -4.09 -19.30
CA LEU A 530 8.22 -5.14 -19.41
C LEU A 530 8.38 -5.86 -18.06
N ILE A 531 8.04 -7.14 -18.06
CA ILE A 531 8.11 -8.03 -16.91
C ILE A 531 9.16 -9.08 -17.23
N TRP A 532 10.33 -9.07 -16.59
CA TRP A 532 11.43 -9.94 -17.03
C TRP A 532 12.26 -10.57 -15.94
N ASN A 533 12.75 -11.80 -16.17
CA ASN A 533 13.56 -12.54 -15.21
C ASN A 533 12.94 -12.67 -13.80
N ASN A 534 11.60 -12.72 -13.71
CA ASN A 534 10.90 -12.98 -12.44
C ASN A 534 10.62 -14.48 -12.29
N SER A 535 10.37 -14.90 -11.06
CA SER A 535 9.86 -16.24 -10.73
C SER A 535 8.39 -16.16 -10.32
N PHE A 536 7.55 -16.96 -10.95
CA PHE A 536 6.12 -17.07 -10.65
C PHE A 536 5.81 -18.46 -10.12
N LEU A 537 5.34 -18.54 -8.88
CA LEU A 537 5.19 -19.80 -8.14
C LEU A 537 3.80 -19.93 -7.50
N TRP A 538 3.37 -21.16 -7.30
CA TRP A 538 2.24 -21.48 -6.42
C TRP A 538 2.72 -21.82 -5.01
N ASP A 539 2.00 -21.37 -3.98
CA ASP A 539 2.17 -21.82 -2.59
C ASP A 539 1.46 -23.17 -2.39
N ASP A 540 0.12 -23.18 -2.48
CA ASP A 540 -0.75 -24.36 -2.41
C ASP A 540 -2.03 -24.09 -3.22
N ARG A 541 -2.02 -24.37 -4.53
CA ARG A 541 -3.06 -23.97 -5.50
C ARG A 541 -4.48 -24.36 -5.05
N LEU A 542 -5.37 -23.36 -4.87
CA LEU A 542 -6.80 -23.63 -4.60
C LEU A 542 -7.52 -24.17 -5.86
N PRO A 543 -8.64 -24.92 -5.71
CA PRO A 543 -9.44 -25.36 -6.86
C PRO A 543 -10.04 -24.17 -7.63
N ASN A 544 -9.91 -24.16 -8.96
CA ASN A 544 -10.39 -23.10 -9.89
C ASN A 544 -9.60 -21.78 -9.85
N THR A 545 -8.30 -21.85 -9.60
CA THR A 545 -7.36 -20.72 -9.63
C THR A 545 -6.65 -20.62 -10.97
N TYR A 546 -6.24 -19.41 -11.33
CA TYR A 546 -5.61 -19.12 -12.62
C TYR A 546 -4.34 -18.31 -12.37
N PRO A 547 -3.24 -18.61 -13.07
CA PRO A 547 -2.03 -17.81 -12.94
C PRO A 547 -2.24 -16.39 -13.47
N ILE A 548 -3.08 -16.22 -14.51
CA ILE A 548 -3.42 -14.91 -15.08
C ILE A 548 -4.94 -14.71 -15.12
N SER A 549 -5.39 -13.53 -14.70
CA SER A 549 -6.79 -13.11 -14.81
C SER A 549 -6.90 -11.70 -15.36
N GLY A 550 -7.82 -11.50 -16.31
CA GLY A 550 -8.33 -10.18 -16.66
C GLY A 550 -9.65 -9.95 -15.91
N ASN A 551 -9.65 -9.04 -14.94
CA ASN A 551 -10.82 -8.77 -14.09
C ASN A 551 -11.14 -7.27 -14.10
N TYR A 552 -12.43 -6.96 -13.97
CA TYR A 552 -12.97 -5.63 -13.70
C TYR A 552 -12.87 -4.59 -14.84
N TYR A 553 -13.81 -3.64 -14.78
CA TYR A 553 -14.01 -2.49 -15.68
C TYR A 553 -12.81 -2.11 -16.58
N TYR A 554 -12.96 -2.31 -17.89
CA TYR A 554 -12.03 -1.84 -18.93
C TYR A 554 -10.60 -2.41 -18.84
N ALA A 555 -10.40 -3.53 -18.14
CA ALA A 555 -9.11 -4.20 -18.12
C ALA A 555 -8.67 -4.57 -19.55
N ALA A 556 -7.56 -3.97 -19.97
CA ALA A 556 -6.82 -4.31 -21.19
C ALA A 556 -5.35 -4.49 -20.85
N ALA A 557 -4.70 -5.41 -21.53
CA ALA A 557 -3.26 -5.45 -21.64
C ALA A 557 -2.92 -5.19 -23.11
N SER A 558 -1.96 -4.34 -23.41
CA SER A 558 -1.40 -4.24 -24.75
C SER A 558 0.10 -4.12 -24.67
N ASN A 559 0.83 -4.71 -25.61
CA ASN A 559 2.29 -4.62 -25.65
C ASN A 559 2.97 -4.98 -24.31
N THR A 560 2.34 -5.83 -23.49
CA THR A 560 2.95 -6.32 -22.24
C THR A 560 3.81 -7.52 -22.58
N THR A 561 5.04 -7.55 -22.10
CA THR A 561 6.00 -8.61 -22.44
C THR A 561 6.51 -9.29 -21.18
N PHE A 562 6.32 -10.60 -21.11
CA PHE A 562 6.96 -11.49 -20.15
C PHE A 562 8.24 -12.02 -20.79
N LEU A 563 9.40 -11.46 -20.46
CA LEU A 563 10.70 -11.85 -21.02
C LEU A 563 11.53 -12.67 -20.02
N ASP A 564 12.00 -13.86 -20.37
CA ASP A 564 12.92 -14.66 -19.54
C ASP A 564 12.41 -14.98 -18.12
N ASN A 565 11.09 -15.02 -17.93
CA ASN A 565 10.53 -15.36 -16.62
C ASN A 565 10.54 -16.88 -16.40
N TYR A 566 10.74 -17.28 -15.15
CA TYR A 566 10.56 -18.64 -14.69
C TYR A 566 9.12 -18.82 -14.22
N PHE A 567 8.43 -19.81 -14.79
CA PHE A 567 7.13 -20.27 -14.34
C PHE A 567 7.31 -21.62 -13.65
N GLY A 568 6.87 -21.71 -12.38
CA GLY A 568 6.89 -22.97 -11.65
C GLY A 568 6.13 -24.07 -12.41
N PRO A 569 6.39 -25.35 -12.11
CA PRO A 569 5.87 -26.49 -12.89
C PRO A 569 4.33 -26.53 -13.00
N ASP A 570 3.63 -25.90 -12.04
CA ASP A 570 2.17 -25.84 -11.98
C ASP A 570 1.60 -24.48 -12.47
N VAL A 571 2.44 -23.59 -12.98
CA VAL A 571 2.08 -22.26 -13.52
C VAL A 571 2.07 -22.32 -15.04
N ASP A 572 0.88 -22.35 -15.64
CA ASP A 572 0.69 -22.27 -17.08
C ASP A 572 0.10 -20.92 -17.46
N LEU A 573 0.91 -20.00 -18.00
CA LEU A 573 0.44 -18.68 -18.39
C LEU A 573 -0.57 -18.69 -19.55
N THR A 574 -0.74 -19.82 -20.25
CA THR A 574 -1.80 -19.97 -21.25
C THR A 574 -3.17 -20.25 -20.62
N ASP A 575 -3.21 -20.64 -19.34
CA ASP A 575 -4.42 -20.84 -18.52
C ASP A 575 -4.97 -19.49 -18.02
N ILE A 576 -5.58 -18.73 -18.94
CA ILE A 576 -6.17 -17.42 -18.65
C ILE A 576 -7.66 -17.58 -18.45
N ARG A 577 -8.17 -17.01 -17.36
CA ARG A 577 -9.61 -16.82 -17.21
C ARG A 577 -10.01 -15.35 -17.29
N PRO A 578 -11.00 -15.01 -18.13
CA PRO A 578 -11.75 -13.78 -17.95
C PRO A 578 -12.62 -13.92 -16.71
N VAL A 579 -12.37 -13.10 -15.70
CA VAL A 579 -13.23 -13.04 -14.52
C VAL A 579 -13.95 -11.70 -14.57
N GLY A 580 -15.16 -11.66 -15.13
CA GLY A 580 -15.96 -10.42 -15.17
C GLY A 580 -17.07 -10.44 -16.20
N THR A 581 -18.13 -9.69 -15.93
CA THR A 581 -19.38 -9.68 -16.72
C THR A 581 -19.54 -8.46 -17.63
N MET A 582 -18.55 -7.56 -17.70
CA MET A 582 -18.69 -6.27 -18.40
C MET A 582 -17.39 -5.83 -19.09
N TYR A 583 -17.46 -5.68 -20.42
CA TYR A 583 -16.48 -5.02 -21.30
C TYR A 583 -15.01 -5.41 -21.07
N ILE A 584 -14.65 -6.64 -21.44
CA ILE A 584 -13.23 -7.02 -21.54
C ILE A 584 -12.68 -6.33 -22.78
N LYS A 585 -11.76 -5.37 -22.59
CA LYS A 585 -10.99 -4.77 -23.67
C LYS A 585 -9.88 -5.72 -24.12
N GLU A 586 -9.23 -5.37 -25.22
CA GLU A 586 -8.17 -6.16 -25.83
C GLU A 586 -7.12 -6.60 -24.79
N GLN A 587 -6.84 -7.90 -24.74
CA GLN A 587 -5.74 -8.46 -23.95
C GLN A 587 -4.68 -8.95 -24.93
N ASN A 588 -3.51 -8.32 -24.92
CA ASN A 588 -2.44 -8.53 -25.85
C ASN A 588 -1.10 -8.48 -25.10
N TYR A 589 -0.56 -9.66 -24.84
CA TYR A 589 0.73 -9.83 -24.18
C TYR A 589 1.48 -11.02 -24.75
N SER A 590 2.82 -10.93 -24.70
CA SER A 590 3.70 -11.98 -25.21
C SER A 590 4.50 -12.64 -24.09
N ILE A 591 4.75 -13.93 -24.24
CA ILE A 591 5.73 -14.69 -23.46
C ILE A 591 6.92 -14.90 -24.38
N SER A 592 8.07 -14.38 -23.99
CA SER A 592 9.27 -14.35 -24.83
C SER A 592 10.50 -14.78 -24.05
N TYR A 593 11.50 -15.27 -24.78
CA TYR A 593 12.78 -15.67 -24.21
C TYR A 593 13.94 -15.07 -25.02
N THR A 594 14.93 -14.55 -24.32
CA THR A 594 16.25 -14.28 -24.85
C THR A 594 16.86 -15.62 -25.25
N THR A 595 17.09 -15.76 -26.56
CA THR A 595 17.65 -16.96 -27.18
C THR A 595 19.03 -16.63 -27.73
N ARG A 596 20.03 -17.38 -27.28
CA ARG A 596 21.39 -17.29 -27.80
C ARG A 596 21.59 -18.43 -28.79
N PHE A 597 22.00 -18.08 -30.01
CA PHE A 597 22.39 -19.03 -31.04
C PHE A 597 23.91 -19.11 -31.09
N GLU A 598 24.44 -20.32 -31.06
CA GLU A 598 25.86 -20.60 -31.30
C GLU A 598 26.00 -21.38 -32.61
N PHE A 599 26.54 -20.73 -33.63
CA PHE A 599 26.79 -21.29 -34.94
C PHE A 599 28.16 -21.96 -34.95
N LEU A 600 28.19 -23.26 -35.18
CA LEU A 600 29.42 -24.05 -35.19
C LEU A 600 29.64 -24.69 -36.55
N SER A 601 30.85 -24.55 -37.10
CA SER A 601 31.32 -25.34 -38.24
C SER A 601 32.48 -26.20 -37.78
N VAL A 602 32.30 -27.52 -37.82
CA VAL A 602 33.29 -28.50 -37.33
C VAL A 602 33.71 -28.22 -35.87
N GLY A 603 32.73 -27.93 -35.01
CA GLY A 603 32.95 -27.65 -33.58
C GLY A 603 33.67 -26.34 -33.27
N GLN A 604 33.88 -25.47 -34.27
CA GLN A 604 34.45 -24.13 -34.07
C GLN A 604 33.39 -23.05 -34.38
N PRO A 605 33.42 -21.91 -33.69
CA PRO A 605 32.66 -20.72 -34.04
C PRO A 605 32.62 -20.43 -35.55
N ALA A 606 31.43 -20.27 -36.11
CA ALA A 606 31.21 -19.98 -37.52
C ALA A 606 30.68 -18.54 -37.67
N PRO A 607 31.57 -17.57 -37.94
CA PRO A 607 31.18 -16.17 -38.04
C PRO A 607 30.59 -15.82 -39.40
N ASN A 608 29.77 -14.76 -39.43
CA ASN A 608 29.16 -14.21 -40.64
C ASN A 608 28.22 -15.17 -41.38
N ILE A 609 27.55 -16.05 -40.65
CA ILE A 609 26.63 -17.04 -41.21
C ILE A 609 25.25 -16.39 -41.35
N PRO A 610 24.73 -16.22 -42.58
CA PRO A 610 23.37 -15.75 -42.77
C PRO A 610 22.37 -16.83 -42.38
N PHE A 611 21.30 -16.44 -41.69
CA PHE A 611 20.23 -17.33 -41.29
C PHE A 611 18.86 -16.65 -41.33
N GLN A 612 17.82 -17.47 -41.34
CA GLN A 612 16.41 -17.11 -41.22
C GLN A 612 15.77 -17.95 -40.12
N ILE A 613 14.90 -17.36 -39.31
CA ILE A 613 14.08 -18.06 -38.32
C ILE A 613 12.62 -17.92 -38.75
N ASP A 614 11.97 -19.06 -38.93
CA ASP A 614 10.55 -19.22 -39.25
C ASP A 614 9.80 -19.73 -38.01
N ASN A 615 8.56 -19.28 -37.82
CA ASN A 615 7.69 -19.78 -36.75
C ASN A 615 7.01 -21.11 -37.15
N ALA A 616 6.19 -21.66 -36.26
CA ALA A 616 5.45 -22.91 -36.48
C ALA A 616 4.51 -22.91 -37.71
N ASN A 617 4.10 -21.73 -38.19
CA ASN A 617 3.27 -21.59 -39.39
C ASN A 617 4.09 -21.53 -40.69
N GLY A 618 5.42 -21.54 -40.59
CA GLY A 618 6.35 -21.32 -41.70
C GLY A 618 6.44 -19.85 -42.12
N ASP A 619 5.91 -18.93 -41.32
CA ASP A 619 6.07 -17.51 -41.56
C ASP A 619 7.45 -17.06 -41.09
N LYS A 620 8.15 -16.31 -41.94
CA LYS A 620 9.43 -15.71 -41.58
C LYS A 620 9.27 -14.75 -40.41
N TYR A 621 9.86 -15.11 -39.29
CA TYR A 621 9.88 -14.28 -38.08
C TYR A 621 11.02 -13.26 -38.16
N MET A 622 12.25 -13.73 -38.44
CA MET A 622 13.41 -12.84 -38.60
C MET A 622 14.50 -13.42 -39.49
N GLU A 623 15.45 -12.59 -39.89
CA GLU A 623 16.69 -12.98 -40.56
C GLU A 623 17.87 -12.23 -39.93
N GLY A 624 19.04 -12.84 -39.94
CA GLY A 624 20.22 -12.29 -39.30
C GLY A 624 21.52 -12.88 -39.84
N ILE A 625 22.63 -12.44 -39.23
CA ILE A 625 23.97 -12.92 -39.53
C ILE A 625 24.70 -13.14 -38.19
N SER A 626 25.36 -14.27 -38.00
CA SER A 626 26.18 -14.53 -36.80
C SER A 626 27.35 -13.55 -36.69
N ASP A 627 27.73 -13.19 -35.46
CA ASP A 627 28.83 -12.27 -35.19
C ASP A 627 30.22 -12.90 -35.40
N GLU A 628 31.29 -12.20 -35.03
CA GLU A 628 32.66 -12.69 -35.16
C GLU A 628 32.99 -13.92 -34.29
N ASN A 629 32.19 -14.19 -33.26
CA ASN A 629 32.28 -15.36 -32.39
C ASN A 629 31.29 -16.46 -32.83
N GLY A 630 30.65 -16.31 -33.98
CA GLY A 630 29.62 -17.24 -34.44
C GLY A 630 28.38 -17.22 -33.55
N GLU A 631 28.07 -16.09 -32.92
CA GLU A 631 26.93 -15.97 -32.02
C GLU A 631 25.85 -15.07 -32.59
N PHE A 632 24.62 -15.27 -32.12
CA PHE A 632 23.53 -14.34 -32.33
C PHE A 632 22.60 -14.33 -31.12
N LEU A 633 22.28 -13.14 -30.62
CA LEU A 633 21.38 -12.96 -29.48
C LEU A 633 20.11 -12.25 -29.96
N THR A 634 18.95 -12.82 -29.64
CA THR A 634 17.66 -12.20 -29.98
C THR A 634 16.58 -12.59 -28.98
N VAL A 635 15.42 -11.96 -29.08
CA VAL A 635 14.23 -12.28 -28.29
C VAL A 635 13.22 -12.95 -29.20
N LEU A 636 12.82 -14.17 -28.86
CA LEU A 636 11.81 -14.92 -29.59
C LEU A 636 10.55 -15.10 -28.72
N PRO A 637 9.34 -14.81 -29.24
CA PRO A 637 8.10 -15.03 -28.53
C PRO A 637 7.74 -16.51 -28.59
N GLN A 638 7.56 -17.18 -27.48
CA GLN A 638 6.98 -18.53 -27.44
C GLN A 638 5.50 -18.49 -27.82
N SER A 639 4.77 -17.53 -27.27
CA SER A 639 3.35 -17.34 -27.54
C SER A 639 2.95 -15.87 -27.47
N ASN A 640 2.00 -15.48 -28.29
CA ASN A 640 1.25 -14.25 -28.12
C ASN A 640 -0.18 -14.59 -27.73
N VAL A 641 -0.65 -14.00 -26.65
CA VAL A 641 -2.04 -14.11 -26.23
C VAL A 641 -2.75 -12.89 -26.75
N PHE A 642 -3.75 -13.12 -27.61
CA PHE A 642 -4.62 -12.07 -28.11
C PHE A 642 -6.07 -12.40 -27.76
N LYS A 643 -6.74 -11.44 -27.11
CA LYS A 643 -8.18 -11.44 -26.97
C LYS A 643 -8.75 -10.21 -27.67
N PRO A 644 -9.49 -10.34 -28.78
CA PRO A 644 -10.16 -9.20 -29.37
C PRO A 644 -11.22 -8.64 -28.41
N TYR A 645 -11.47 -7.34 -28.49
CA TYR A 645 -12.64 -6.75 -27.86
C TYR A 645 -13.90 -7.31 -28.54
N ASP A 646 -14.56 -8.26 -27.89
CA ASP A 646 -15.86 -8.77 -28.32
C ASP A 646 -16.88 -8.70 -27.17
N PRO A 647 -17.87 -7.78 -27.23
CA PRO A 647 -18.92 -7.70 -26.24
C PRO A 647 -19.92 -8.86 -26.30
N GLU A 648 -19.93 -9.67 -27.37
CA GLU A 648 -20.84 -10.81 -27.58
C GLU A 648 -20.17 -12.18 -27.35
N HIS A 649 -18.84 -12.30 -27.45
CA HIS A 649 -18.09 -13.57 -27.32
C HIS A 649 -17.00 -13.52 -26.24
N SER A 650 -17.40 -13.46 -24.96
CA SER A 650 -16.49 -13.29 -23.83
C SER A 650 -15.53 -14.46 -23.54
N GLU A 651 -15.63 -15.59 -24.24
CA GLU A 651 -14.87 -16.81 -23.93
C GLU A 651 -13.77 -17.17 -24.95
N GLU A 652 -13.74 -16.57 -26.14
CA GLU A 652 -12.75 -16.93 -27.16
C GLU A 652 -11.46 -16.11 -26.98
N TYR A 653 -10.33 -16.83 -26.90
CA TYR A 653 -8.98 -16.28 -26.90
C TYR A 653 -8.22 -16.91 -28.05
N GLU A 654 -7.41 -16.11 -28.73
CA GLU A 654 -6.45 -16.58 -29.71
C GLU A 654 -5.08 -16.65 -29.02
N ILE A 655 -4.60 -17.86 -28.79
CA ILE A 655 -3.22 -18.08 -28.38
C ILE A 655 -2.46 -18.47 -29.63
N THR A 656 -1.64 -17.55 -30.13
CA THR A 656 -0.72 -17.82 -31.23
C THR A 656 0.55 -18.40 -30.63
N HIS A 657 0.69 -19.72 -30.69
CA HIS A 657 1.96 -20.39 -30.43
C HIS A 657 2.88 -20.18 -31.63
N PHE A 658 4.11 -19.73 -31.40
CA PHE A 658 5.12 -19.59 -32.46
C PHE A 658 6.04 -20.81 -32.55
N GLU A 659 5.96 -21.70 -31.57
CA GLU A 659 6.77 -22.91 -31.51
C GLU A 659 6.09 -24.14 -32.15
N PRO A 660 6.90 -25.08 -32.66
CA PRO A 660 8.37 -25.01 -32.74
C PRO A 660 8.85 -24.01 -33.81
N PHE A 661 10.04 -23.44 -33.60
CA PHE A 661 10.71 -22.57 -34.57
C PHE A 661 11.61 -23.39 -35.50
N THR A 662 11.82 -22.91 -36.72
CA THR A 662 12.81 -23.47 -37.65
C THR A 662 13.86 -22.42 -37.99
N ILE A 663 15.13 -22.71 -37.72
CA ILE A 663 16.25 -21.89 -38.21
C ILE A 663 16.84 -22.51 -39.48
N THR A 664 16.96 -21.72 -40.54
CA THR A 664 17.49 -22.15 -41.84
C THR A 664 18.64 -21.26 -42.30
N GLY A 665 19.57 -21.82 -43.06
CA GLY A 665 20.65 -21.08 -43.73
C GLY A 665 21.31 -21.92 -44.81
N GLU A 666 22.41 -21.43 -45.39
CA GLU A 666 23.11 -22.19 -46.44
C GLU A 666 23.69 -23.49 -45.86
N GLY A 667 23.08 -24.63 -46.22
CA GLY A 667 23.53 -25.95 -45.79
C GLY A 667 23.05 -26.40 -44.41
N PHE A 668 22.05 -25.74 -43.81
CA PHE A 668 21.44 -26.22 -42.55
C PHE A 668 19.96 -25.84 -42.41
N SER A 669 19.23 -26.65 -41.65
CA SER A 669 17.84 -26.42 -41.22
C SER A 669 17.62 -27.17 -39.90
N GLN A 670 17.18 -26.48 -38.85
CA GLN A 670 17.01 -27.07 -37.52
C GLN A 670 15.72 -26.56 -36.86
N GLU A 671 14.91 -27.49 -36.38
CA GLU A 671 13.73 -27.19 -35.56
C GLU A 671 14.14 -27.09 -34.08
N PHE A 672 13.57 -26.14 -33.34
CA PHE A 672 13.81 -25.97 -31.91
C PHE A 672 12.59 -25.39 -31.19
N SER A 673 12.50 -25.67 -29.89
CA SER A 673 11.55 -25.06 -28.96
C SER A 673 12.29 -24.11 -28.02
N LEU A 674 11.57 -23.14 -27.45
CA LEU A 674 12.17 -22.21 -26.51
C LEU A 674 12.04 -22.77 -25.09
N GLU A 675 13.16 -22.72 -24.38
CA GLU A 675 13.20 -22.84 -22.93
C GLU A 675 13.82 -21.54 -22.36
N GLN A 676 13.65 -21.31 -21.06
CA GLN A 676 14.22 -20.13 -20.41
C GLN A 676 15.74 -20.08 -20.60
N ASN A 677 16.26 -18.95 -21.12
CA ASN A 677 17.67 -18.78 -21.49
C ASN A 677 18.21 -19.86 -22.45
N ALA A 678 17.40 -20.25 -23.45
CA ALA A 678 17.80 -21.26 -24.42
C ALA A 678 19.11 -20.88 -25.14
N LEU A 679 20.10 -21.77 -25.02
CA LEU A 679 21.25 -21.82 -25.90
C LEU A 679 20.96 -22.83 -27.01
N ILE A 680 20.82 -22.34 -28.23
CA ILE A 680 20.58 -23.16 -29.42
C ILE A 680 21.89 -23.27 -30.20
N THR A 681 22.48 -24.47 -30.21
CA THR A 681 23.64 -24.75 -31.04
C THR A 681 23.20 -25.14 -32.45
N VAL A 682 23.70 -24.42 -33.46
CA VAL A 682 23.38 -24.58 -34.88
C VAL A 682 24.62 -25.08 -35.60
N TYR A 683 24.56 -26.31 -36.10
CA TYR A 683 25.69 -26.92 -36.83
C TYR A 683 25.63 -26.58 -38.31
N ILE A 684 26.73 -26.04 -38.84
CA ILE A 684 26.88 -25.63 -40.23
C ILE A 684 27.78 -26.60 -40.98
N GLY A 685 27.22 -27.15 -42.04
CA GLY A 685 27.86 -28.14 -42.90
C GLY A 685 26.97 -29.37 -43.00
N ASP A 686 26.98 -29.99 -44.17
CA ASP A 686 26.31 -31.26 -44.39
C ASP A 686 26.78 -32.26 -43.32
N ILE A 687 25.89 -32.68 -42.40
CA ILE A 687 26.05 -33.91 -41.61
C ILE A 687 26.54 -35.08 -42.50
N PRO A 688 26.17 -35.16 -43.81
CA PRO A 688 26.81 -36.07 -44.76
C PRO A 688 28.35 -36.05 -44.81
N THR A 689 29.05 -34.93 -44.59
CA THR A 689 30.53 -34.90 -44.59
C THR A 689 31.17 -35.52 -43.34
N LEU A 690 30.47 -35.56 -42.21
CA LEU A 690 30.86 -36.40 -41.06
C LEU A 690 30.57 -37.87 -41.37
N CYS A 691 29.46 -38.19 -42.02
CA CYS A 691 29.14 -39.55 -42.44
C CYS A 691 30.14 -40.07 -43.50
N GLU A 692 30.57 -39.26 -44.48
CA GLU A 692 31.57 -39.64 -45.49
C GLU A 692 32.97 -39.86 -44.89
N GLN A 693 33.31 -39.19 -43.77
CA GLN A 693 34.54 -39.50 -43.03
C GLN A 693 34.46 -40.87 -42.32
N TYR A 694 33.25 -41.32 -41.95
CA TYR A 694 33.00 -42.56 -41.21
C TYR A 694 32.35 -43.68 -42.01
N ASP A 695 32.09 -43.48 -43.31
CA ASP A 695 31.70 -44.54 -44.27
C ASP A 695 32.77 -45.64 -44.37
N THR A 696 33.98 -45.37 -43.85
CA THR A 696 35.04 -46.38 -43.69
C THR A 696 34.81 -47.36 -42.54
N ILE A 697 33.89 -47.07 -41.60
CA ILE A 697 33.58 -47.90 -40.42
C ILE A 697 32.65 -49.08 -40.77
N ILE A 698 31.90 -48.98 -41.88
CA ILE A 698 31.03 -50.06 -42.35
C ILE A 698 31.83 -51.01 -43.25
N VAL A 699 32.52 -51.98 -42.64
CA VAL A 699 33.18 -53.07 -43.38
C VAL A 699 32.24 -54.26 -43.49
N ASN A 700 31.70 -54.50 -44.69
CA ASN A 700 30.77 -55.60 -45.01
C ASN A 700 29.40 -55.55 -44.30
N GLY A 701 28.84 -54.36 -44.06
CA GLY A 701 27.51 -54.22 -43.49
C GLY A 701 27.42 -54.56 -41.99
N GLN A 702 28.56 -54.57 -41.28
CA GLN A 702 28.60 -54.60 -39.83
C GLN A 702 29.42 -53.42 -39.34
N ILE A 703 28.91 -52.71 -38.33
CA ILE A 703 29.65 -51.67 -37.62
C ILE A 703 30.69 -52.38 -36.75
N ASP A 704 31.98 -52.16 -37.00
CA ASP A 704 33.04 -52.67 -36.11
C ASP A 704 32.91 -51.98 -34.74
N SER A 705 32.68 -52.76 -33.69
CA SER A 705 32.54 -52.25 -32.32
C SER A 705 33.77 -51.51 -31.80
N GLU A 706 34.97 -51.83 -32.31
CA GLU A 706 36.21 -51.17 -31.90
C GLU A 706 36.38 -49.82 -32.61
N GLU A 707 35.99 -49.72 -33.88
CA GLU A 707 35.95 -48.44 -34.61
C GLU A 707 34.79 -47.55 -34.18
N LEU A 708 33.63 -48.12 -33.82
CA LEU A 708 32.54 -47.36 -33.19
C LEU A 708 32.96 -46.79 -31.83
N LEU A 709 33.72 -47.55 -31.03
CA LEU A 709 34.28 -47.06 -29.78
C LEU A 709 35.34 -45.98 -29.99
N ILE A 710 36.15 -46.07 -31.05
CA ILE A 710 37.11 -45.02 -31.44
C ILE A 710 36.38 -43.78 -31.93
N ALA A 711 35.34 -43.94 -32.75
CA ALA A 711 34.49 -42.83 -33.22
C ALA A 711 33.79 -42.17 -32.03
N ILE A 712 33.18 -42.94 -31.11
CA ILE A 712 32.60 -42.42 -29.87
C ILE A 712 33.66 -41.74 -28.99
N ALA A 713 34.88 -42.26 -28.90
CA ALA A 713 35.96 -41.66 -28.11
C ALA A 713 36.50 -40.36 -28.74
N ASP A 714 36.64 -40.32 -30.07
CA ASP A 714 37.01 -39.11 -30.81
C ASP A 714 35.88 -38.08 -30.72
N TRP A 715 34.64 -38.53 -30.76
CA TRP A 715 33.45 -37.70 -30.63
C TRP A 715 33.31 -37.07 -29.24
N TYR A 716 33.57 -37.88 -28.20
CA TYR A 716 33.67 -37.42 -26.83
C TYR A 716 34.83 -36.43 -26.64
N SER A 717 35.94 -36.59 -27.37
CA SER A 717 37.08 -35.67 -27.35
C SER A 717 36.79 -34.32 -28.01
N GLN A 718 35.83 -34.29 -28.95
CA GLN A 718 35.34 -33.08 -29.63
C GLN A 718 34.19 -32.38 -28.89
N SER A 719 33.82 -32.86 -27.69
CA SER A 719 32.79 -32.27 -26.82
C SER A 719 31.38 -32.24 -27.44
N LEU A 720 31.07 -33.15 -28.36
CA LEU A 720 29.76 -33.26 -28.98
C LEU A 720 28.78 -34.03 -28.07
N SER A 721 27.48 -33.71 -28.16
CA SER A 721 26.47 -34.18 -27.23
C SER A 721 25.98 -35.60 -27.54
N LEU A 722 25.38 -36.28 -26.55
CA LEU A 722 24.75 -37.60 -26.76
C LEU A 722 23.58 -37.53 -27.75
N LEU A 723 22.93 -36.37 -27.87
CA LEU A 723 21.85 -36.13 -28.84
C LEU A 723 22.39 -36.10 -30.28
N ASP A 724 23.60 -35.58 -30.48
CA ASP A 724 24.27 -35.64 -31.78
C ASP A 724 24.58 -37.10 -32.17
N LEU A 725 24.97 -37.93 -31.19
CA LEU A 725 25.14 -39.40 -31.33
C LEU A 725 23.87 -40.12 -31.73
N ILE A 726 22.76 -39.79 -31.09
CA ILE A 726 21.48 -40.39 -31.44
C ILE A 726 21.05 -39.96 -32.85
N SER A 727 21.27 -38.70 -33.22
CA SER A 727 20.86 -38.15 -34.53
C SER A 727 21.64 -38.76 -35.70
N VAL A 728 22.96 -38.98 -35.55
CA VAL A 728 23.77 -39.70 -36.55
C VAL A 728 23.39 -41.18 -36.62
N ILE A 729 23.12 -41.82 -35.47
CA ILE A 729 22.66 -43.23 -35.44
C ILE A 729 21.30 -43.38 -36.13
N ASP A 730 20.38 -42.45 -35.92
CA ASP A 730 19.05 -42.50 -36.55
C ASP A 730 19.12 -42.18 -38.04
N TYR A 731 20.01 -41.28 -38.48
CA TYR A 731 20.34 -41.09 -39.90
C TYR A 731 20.86 -42.39 -40.55
N TRP A 732 21.76 -43.13 -39.87
CA TRP A 732 22.22 -44.45 -40.37
C TRP A 732 21.12 -45.51 -40.45
N LYS A 733 20.02 -45.38 -39.69
CA LYS A 733 18.88 -46.29 -39.78
C LYS A 733 17.96 -46.00 -40.95
N ASP A 734 17.80 -44.73 -41.33
CA ASP A 734 16.83 -44.32 -42.36
C ASP A 734 17.36 -44.49 -43.80
N ASP A 735 18.68 -44.41 -44.02
CA ASP A 735 19.29 -44.65 -45.34
C ASP A 735 19.48 -46.16 -45.62
N SER A 736 18.38 -46.89 -45.75
CA SER A 736 18.27 -48.22 -46.39
C SER A 736 19.38 -49.26 -46.12
N CYS A 737 19.74 -49.50 -44.85
CA CYS A 737 20.35 -50.76 -44.45
C CYS A 737 19.25 -51.77 -44.04
N PRO A 738 19.10 -52.92 -44.73
CA PRO A 738 18.33 -54.02 -44.19
C PRO A 738 19.15 -54.75 -43.11
N GLU A 739 18.62 -54.69 -41.88
CA GLU A 739 19.09 -55.26 -40.59
C GLU A 739 20.34 -54.63 -39.94
#